data_AF-A0A1Y2DI80-F1
#
_entry.id   AF-A0A1Y2DI80-F1
#
_cell.length_a   1.000
_cell.length_b   1.000
_cell.length_c   1.000
_cell.angle_alpha   90.00
_cell.angle_beta   90.00
_cell.angle_gamma   90.00
#
_symmetry.space_group_name_H-M   'P 1'
#
loop_
_entity.id
_entity.type
_entity.pdbx_description
1 polymer ?
#
loop_
_entity_poly.entity_id
_entity_poly.type
_entity_poly.pdbx_seq_one_letter_code
_entity_poly.pdbx_strand_id
1 'polypeptide(L)'
;MDDLCLIQTLKKPLFQLTLKNSAYNILSSYKPISQNQQKRKFSKNVKNTTAEPLKTKSKPLTSVIQTNLNNLFSKKSNDNPETQLKILNKRKATSINTKACSNLMQVKKKTTSPIPSLSSSSVILSLPERELLVQKFKEEYEIRKNSIEEYRKTLIKLKREENNLSSELYQFTNPNLTFIHSENKGLPSELFQQRKLSALKYISPSTVFANNEVNMSKIDTYGFDYDYTLAQYSKVLAPHLYGMILTNLVKKMHYPELILQCKFNPKFAVRGIHYDFNACLFFKLSSTFQIDRTSIHRGNKILSQDEVQEYFKNYHHGGSHVTQKYLDDNTYHLVDLFSIPELCVISDIIQIFIDNNIKFNSKVIYQDIRTVTSGLHQSGELHKRIINNIGTYLEKNPILFNYLKKLKKNKKKLFLLTNSPYSFINNGLNYIFQTKNSAEWRNLFDAIIVQSKKPSWYHSREPFQKYRLEKDKNGCEYTVPVFEEIKSIEPGVVYSGGNIKDFARLTGWQLNNNVLYFGDHLYSDLAGPTEEYGWKTGAIIRELTNEISVHNNIDYHCKLKWAFQIEELVRMAQRLNKIGNLDKLISKWKKERTEARYQLSILFNKEFGSIFKVHYSSTFFGQKIKKYADLYTSRLENFEPYSLDYVFNPIWYYLPNEIQSALFP
;
A
#
# COMPACT_ATOMS: atom_id res chain seq x y z
N MET A 1 32.91 39.16 19.68
CA MET A 1 33.54 40.18 18.83
C MET A 1 32.44 40.92 18.10
N ASP A 2 31.45 41.43 18.83
CA ASP A 2 31.49 42.59 19.78
C ASP A 2 31.03 43.79 18.93
N ASP A 3 29.96 44.53 19.19
CA ASP A 3 29.29 44.98 20.42
C ASP A 3 27.86 45.46 19.98
N LEU A 4 26.80 45.67 20.77
CA LEU A 4 26.61 45.97 22.19
C LEU A 4 25.11 45.74 22.53
N CYS A 5 24.80 45.73 23.82
CA CYS A 5 23.67 45.09 24.48
C CYS A 5 22.73 46.10 25.21
N LEU A 6 21.50 45.66 25.54
CA LEU A 6 20.58 46.11 26.64
C LEU A 6 19.99 47.54 26.56
N ILE A 7 18.68 47.79 26.80
CA ILE A 7 17.85 47.64 28.03
C ILE A 7 16.36 47.58 27.60
N GLN A 8 15.60 46.50 27.85
CA GLN A 8 14.65 46.25 28.95
C GLN A 8 13.42 47.19 29.14
N THR A 9 12.25 46.56 28.95
CA THR A 9 10.97 46.68 29.69
C THR A 9 10.13 47.97 29.64
N LEU A 10 8.88 47.86 29.15
CA LEU A 10 7.69 48.42 29.82
C LEU A 10 6.41 47.63 29.41
N LYS A 11 5.43 47.66 30.32
CA LYS A 11 4.32 46.70 30.54
C LYS A 11 3.15 46.82 29.53
N LYS A 12 2.49 45.68 29.25
CA LYS A 12 1.07 45.52 28.80
C LYS A 12 0.09 45.94 29.93
N PRO A 13 -1.26 46.02 29.74
CA PRO A 13 -2.10 45.76 28.56
C PRO A 13 -3.16 46.85 28.24
N LEU A 14 -3.63 46.94 27.00
CA LEU A 14 -4.89 47.61 26.67
C LEU A 14 -5.60 46.92 25.50
N PHE A 15 -6.94 46.93 25.58
CA PHE A 15 -7.95 46.49 24.61
C PHE A 15 -8.38 45.01 24.61
N GLN A 16 -9.18 44.68 25.62
CA GLN A 16 -10.54 44.17 25.39
C GLN A 16 -11.38 45.29 24.75
N LEU A 17 -11.85 45.11 23.51
CA LEU A 17 -13.08 45.65 22.90
C LEU A 17 -12.94 45.50 21.39
N THR A 18 -14.01 45.11 20.68
CA THR A 18 -14.11 44.63 19.28
C THR A 18 -13.84 43.11 19.19
N LEU A 19 -14.76 42.19 18.85
CA LEU A 19 -16.02 42.24 18.10
C LEU A 19 -17.05 41.30 18.76
N LYS A 20 -17.99 41.88 19.53
CA LYS A 20 -19.37 41.39 19.64
C LYS A 20 -20.18 42.32 18.74
N ASN A 21 -20.51 41.87 17.52
CA ASN A 21 -21.60 42.38 16.67
C ASN A 21 -21.50 41.79 15.26
N SER A 22 -22.05 40.59 15.06
CA SER A 22 -22.53 40.10 13.75
C SER A 22 -23.28 38.77 13.90
N ALA A 23 -24.32 38.75 14.72
CA ALA A 23 -25.24 37.62 14.76
C ALA A 23 -26.63 38.06 15.24
N TYR A 24 -27.23 39.03 14.55
CA TYR A 24 -28.68 39.26 14.59
C TYR A 24 -29.08 39.95 13.28
N ASN A 25 -30.15 39.46 12.67
CA ASN A 25 -30.78 39.85 11.39
C ASN A 25 -30.30 39.08 10.16
N ILE A 26 -30.96 37.95 9.88
CA ILE A 26 -31.88 37.75 8.73
C ILE A 26 -32.57 36.39 8.95
N LEU A 27 -33.75 36.44 9.54
CA LEU A 27 -34.74 35.37 9.58
C LEU A 27 -36.10 36.05 9.36
N SER A 28 -36.51 36.19 8.09
CA SER A 28 -37.90 36.48 7.72
C SER A 28 -38.10 36.44 6.20
N SER A 29 -38.10 35.24 5.62
CA SER A 29 -38.89 34.96 4.42
C SER A 29 -38.81 33.47 4.11
N TYR A 30 -39.92 32.75 4.34
CA TYR A 30 -40.64 31.92 3.36
C TYR A 30 -41.50 30.86 4.08
N LYS A 31 -42.81 31.01 3.92
CA LYS A 31 -43.88 30.11 4.36
C LYS A 31 -43.93 28.83 3.49
N PRO A 32 -44.48 27.72 4.01
CA PRO A 32 -44.63 26.47 3.28
C PRO A 32 -45.95 26.42 2.48
N ILE A 33 -45.93 25.77 1.32
CA ILE A 33 -47.14 25.41 0.55
C ILE A 33 -47.29 23.89 0.53
N SER A 34 -48.50 23.45 0.85
CA SER A 34 -48.96 22.06 0.93
C SER A 34 -49.62 21.56 -0.37
N GLN A 35 -49.34 20.29 -0.68
CA GLN A 35 -50.21 19.21 -1.20
C GLN A 35 -51.19 19.44 -2.37
N ASN A 36 -51.06 18.55 -3.37
CA ASN A 36 -52.09 17.76 -4.11
C ASN A 36 -51.62 17.57 -5.57
N GLN A 37 -51.80 16.45 -6.29
CA GLN A 37 -52.61 15.25 -6.11
C GLN A 37 -52.22 14.18 -7.15
N GLN A 38 -52.30 12.91 -6.75
CA GLN A 38 -52.95 11.77 -7.44
C GLN A 38 -52.45 11.12 -8.76
N LYS A 39 -52.44 9.77 -8.66
CA LYS A 39 -52.93 8.73 -9.60
C LYS A 39 -51.97 8.28 -10.71
N ARG A 40 -51.93 7.02 -11.18
CA ARG A 40 -52.33 5.65 -10.75
C ARG A 40 -52.04 4.77 -12.00
N LYS A 41 -51.79 3.46 -11.81
CA LYS A 41 -51.73 2.34 -12.81
C LYS A 41 -50.39 2.25 -13.58
N PHE A 42 -49.74 1.09 -13.70
CA PHE A 42 -50.29 -0.19 -14.16
C PHE A 42 -49.84 -1.41 -13.35
N SER A 43 -50.73 -2.39 -13.36
CA SER A 43 -50.66 -3.72 -12.75
C SER A 43 -50.55 -4.81 -13.82
N LYS A 44 -50.02 -5.98 -13.41
CA LYS A 44 -50.29 -7.36 -13.89
C LYS A 44 -49.64 -7.84 -15.19
N ASN A 45 -48.85 -8.92 -15.10
CA ASN A 45 -49.32 -10.30 -15.37
C ASN A 45 -48.22 -11.36 -15.04
N VAL A 46 -48.50 -12.29 -14.11
CA VAL A 46 -48.75 -13.75 -14.32
C VAL A 46 -47.44 -14.57 -14.21
N LYS A 47 -47.26 -15.59 -13.34
CA LYS A 47 -48.09 -16.79 -13.08
C LYS A 47 -47.71 -17.43 -11.73
N ASN A 48 -48.72 -17.90 -10.98
CA ASN A 48 -48.63 -18.74 -9.79
C ASN A 48 -48.29 -20.20 -10.16
N THR A 49 -47.52 -20.89 -9.32
CA THR A 49 -47.79 -22.27 -8.88
C THR A 49 -47.13 -22.55 -7.52
N THR A 50 -48.01 -22.76 -6.53
CA THR A 50 -47.98 -23.68 -5.38
C THR A 50 -46.81 -23.70 -4.39
N ALA A 51 -47.20 -23.59 -3.11
CA ALA A 51 -46.39 -23.50 -1.90
C ALA A 51 -46.51 -24.77 -1.05
N GLU A 52 -45.47 -25.05 -0.27
CA GLU A 52 -45.54 -25.61 1.10
C GLU A 52 -44.34 -25.08 1.92
N PRO A 53 -44.53 -24.48 3.12
CA PRO A 53 -43.44 -24.17 4.04
C PRO A 53 -43.57 -24.89 5.39
N LEU A 54 -42.45 -25.47 5.84
CA LEU A 54 -42.27 -26.05 7.17
C LEU A 54 -42.00 -24.95 8.22
N LYS A 55 -42.78 -25.01 9.31
CA LYS A 55 -42.77 -24.14 10.49
C LYS A 55 -41.59 -24.47 11.42
N THR A 56 -40.96 -23.46 12.01
CA THR A 56 -40.56 -23.51 13.43
C THR A 56 -40.80 -22.16 14.10
N LYS A 57 -41.51 -22.24 15.24
CA LYS A 57 -42.01 -21.12 16.04
C LYS A 57 -40.91 -20.58 16.96
N SER A 58 -40.80 -19.26 17.01
CA SER A 58 -40.21 -18.51 18.11
C SER A 58 -41.26 -18.27 19.21
N LYS A 59 -40.87 -18.34 20.49
CA LYS A 59 -41.34 -17.46 21.56
C LYS A 59 -40.45 -17.55 22.82
N PRO A 60 -40.39 -16.48 23.64
CA PRO A 60 -39.30 -16.14 24.55
C PRO A 60 -39.60 -16.52 26.02
N LEU A 61 -38.60 -16.44 26.90
CA LEU A 61 -38.83 -16.40 28.35
C LEU A 61 -37.93 -15.39 29.06
N THR A 62 -38.57 -14.52 29.84
CA THR A 62 -38.03 -13.67 30.90
C THR A 62 -38.49 -14.21 32.25
N SER A 63 -37.59 -14.17 33.23
CA SER A 63 -37.77 -14.07 34.70
C SER A 63 -38.77 -14.98 35.43
N VAL A 64 -38.32 -15.63 36.53
CA VAL A 64 -38.88 -15.49 37.89
C VAL A 64 -38.00 -16.25 38.90
N ILE A 65 -37.84 -15.61 40.06
CA ILE A 65 -37.14 -15.99 41.30
C ILE A 65 -37.96 -17.03 42.09
N GLN A 66 -37.29 -17.74 43.02
CA GLN A 66 -37.79 -18.41 44.25
C GLN A 66 -38.01 -19.93 44.25
N THR A 67 -37.65 -20.50 45.43
CA THR A 67 -37.74 -21.89 45.93
C THR A 67 -36.56 -22.79 45.50
N ASN A 68 -35.75 -23.42 46.37
CA ASN A 68 -35.89 -23.82 47.77
C ASN A 68 -34.54 -23.70 48.52
N LEU A 69 -34.53 -22.84 49.54
CA LEU A 69 -33.66 -22.94 50.71
C LEU A 69 -34.52 -23.56 51.82
N ASN A 70 -34.32 -24.84 52.09
CA ASN A 70 -34.68 -25.50 53.35
C ASN A 70 -34.08 -26.90 53.33
N ASN A 71 -32.82 -26.98 53.74
CA ASN A 71 -32.35 -27.92 54.75
C ASN A 71 -30.85 -27.73 54.94
N LEU A 72 -30.42 -27.80 56.20
CA LEU A 72 -29.04 -27.76 56.69
C LEU A 72 -28.51 -26.38 57.12
N PHE A 73 -29.19 -25.78 58.10
CA PHE A 73 -28.46 -25.23 59.24
C PHE A 73 -28.53 -26.22 60.40
N SER A 74 -27.38 -26.77 60.79
CA SER A 74 -27.14 -27.09 62.20
C SER A 74 -25.66 -26.99 62.55
N LYS A 75 -25.39 -26.19 63.59
CA LYS A 75 -24.20 -26.08 64.44
C LYS A 75 -23.19 -24.96 64.12
N LYS A 76 -23.05 -24.14 65.16
CA LYS A 76 -22.25 -22.93 65.37
C LYS A 76 -20.75 -23.23 65.46
N SER A 77 -19.94 -22.29 64.98
CA SER A 77 -18.78 -21.76 65.73
C SER A 77 -18.30 -20.44 65.11
N ASN A 78 -18.18 -19.41 65.96
CA ASN A 78 -17.63 -18.10 65.66
C ASN A 78 -16.14 -18.21 65.29
N ASP A 79 -15.72 -17.60 64.18
CA ASP A 79 -14.52 -16.76 64.10
C ASP A 79 -14.40 -16.12 62.70
N ASN A 80 -14.06 -14.83 62.66
CA ASN A 80 -14.16 -13.95 61.49
C ASN A 80 -12.94 -14.06 60.55
N PRO A 81 -13.06 -14.52 59.28
CA PRO A 81 -11.93 -14.77 58.37
C PRO A 81 -11.35 -13.50 57.70
N GLU A 82 -12.01 -12.34 57.80
CA GLU A 82 -11.59 -11.13 57.07
C GLU A 82 -10.40 -10.39 57.70
N THR A 83 -10.09 -10.64 58.97
CA THR A 83 -9.04 -9.90 59.69
C THR A 83 -7.65 -10.54 59.47
N GLN A 84 -7.57 -11.84 59.20
CA GLN A 84 -6.29 -12.53 58.95
C GLN A 84 -5.76 -12.30 57.51
N LEU A 85 -6.65 -12.13 56.52
CA LEU A 85 -6.25 -11.91 55.12
C LEU A 85 -5.59 -10.53 54.89
N LYS A 86 -6.00 -9.51 55.67
CA LYS A 86 -5.42 -8.15 55.58
C LYS A 86 -4.03 -8.04 56.20
N ILE A 87 -3.70 -8.87 57.20
CA ILE A 87 -2.39 -8.86 57.86
C ILE A 87 -1.34 -9.64 57.03
N LEU A 88 -1.75 -10.71 56.32
CA LEU A 88 -0.85 -11.48 55.46
C LEU A 88 -0.41 -10.71 54.19
N ASN A 89 -1.32 -9.92 53.59
CA ASN A 89 -1.04 -9.19 52.35
C ASN A 89 -0.15 -7.95 52.57
N LYS A 90 -0.13 -7.37 53.78
CA LYS A 90 0.73 -6.21 54.09
C LYS A 90 2.18 -6.58 54.39
N ARG A 91 2.46 -7.83 54.82
CA ARG A 91 3.82 -8.32 55.09
C ARG A 91 4.56 -8.87 53.86
N LYS A 92 3.85 -9.33 52.81
CA LYS A 92 4.48 -9.78 51.55
C LYS A 92 4.84 -8.64 50.58
N ALA A 93 4.14 -7.51 50.64
CA ALA A 93 4.40 -6.36 49.76
C ALA A 93 5.69 -5.58 50.12
N THR A 94 6.09 -5.59 51.39
CA THR A 94 7.24 -4.82 51.88
C THR A 94 8.59 -5.54 51.76
N SER A 95 8.63 -6.89 51.68
CA SER A 95 9.89 -7.63 51.58
C SER A 95 10.41 -7.82 50.14
N ILE A 96 9.58 -7.58 49.12
CA ILE A 96 9.96 -7.74 47.70
C ILE A 96 10.50 -6.43 47.10
N ASN A 97 10.05 -5.28 47.61
CA ASN A 97 10.44 -3.96 47.07
C ASN A 97 11.86 -3.50 47.44
N THR A 98 12.45 -4.00 48.53
CA THR A 98 13.77 -3.54 49.00
C THR A 98 14.95 -4.30 48.39
N LYS A 99 14.76 -5.54 47.88
CA LYS A 99 15.82 -6.32 47.22
C LYS A 99 15.88 -6.16 45.69
N ALA A 100 14.83 -5.65 45.05
CA ALA A 100 14.83 -5.40 43.60
C ALA A 100 15.46 -4.05 43.22
N CYS A 101 15.51 -3.07 44.14
CA CYS A 101 16.02 -1.73 43.87
C CYS A 101 17.55 -1.60 43.90
N SER A 102 18.30 -2.50 44.54
CA SER A 102 19.76 -2.41 44.60
C SER A 102 20.46 -2.88 43.31
N ASN A 103 19.85 -3.81 42.55
CA ASN A 103 20.44 -4.34 41.31
C ASN A 103 20.10 -3.50 40.05
N LEU A 104 19.19 -2.52 40.16
CA LEU A 104 18.79 -1.65 39.05
C LEU A 104 19.61 -0.34 38.94
N MET A 105 20.46 -0.04 39.93
CA MET A 105 21.32 1.16 39.93
C MET A 105 22.73 0.92 39.34
N GLN A 106 23.17 -0.33 39.15
CA GLN A 106 24.50 -0.65 38.60
C GLN A 106 24.54 -0.96 37.09
N VAL A 107 23.40 -0.98 36.39
CA VAL A 107 23.34 -1.24 34.93
C VAL A 107 23.20 0.05 34.10
N LYS A 108 23.07 1.23 34.73
CA LYS A 108 23.09 2.53 34.05
C LYS A 108 24.52 3.06 33.91
N LYS A 109 25.29 2.52 32.95
CA LYS A 109 26.41 3.21 32.26
C LYS A 109 27.03 2.27 31.23
N LYS A 110 26.73 2.53 29.95
CA LYS A 110 27.36 2.07 28.68
C LYS A 110 26.34 1.52 27.67
N THR A 111 25.45 2.37 27.20
CA THR A 111 24.84 2.24 25.85
C THR A 111 24.55 3.64 25.31
N THR A 112 25.61 4.45 25.18
CA THR A 112 25.59 5.68 24.38
C THR A 112 26.59 5.51 23.26
N SER A 113 26.17 4.79 22.22
CA SER A 113 26.81 4.81 20.92
C SER A 113 25.68 4.88 19.89
N PRO A 114 25.60 5.92 19.06
CA PRO A 114 24.59 6.00 18.02
C PRO A 114 24.80 4.86 17.02
N ILE A 115 23.71 4.20 16.65
CA ILE A 115 23.69 3.22 15.55
C ILE A 115 24.15 3.97 14.30
N PRO A 116 25.18 3.49 13.56
CA PRO A 116 25.44 4.00 12.23
C PRO A 116 24.24 3.61 11.38
N SER A 117 23.42 4.59 11.01
CA SER A 117 22.41 4.40 9.99
C SER A 117 23.14 4.01 8.70
N LEU A 118 22.97 2.77 8.24
CA LEU A 118 23.38 2.36 6.90
C LEU A 118 22.49 3.11 5.91
N SER A 119 22.99 4.27 5.48
CA SER A 119 22.38 5.04 4.41
C SER A 119 22.56 4.29 3.09
N SER A 120 21.45 4.21 2.35
CA SER A 120 21.36 3.99 0.91
C SER A 120 21.64 2.58 0.38
N SER A 121 20.57 1.95 -0.09
CA SER A 121 20.42 1.33 -1.41
C SER A 121 21.69 0.78 -2.09
N SER A 122 21.64 -0.51 -2.44
CA SER A 122 22.46 -1.20 -3.45
C SER A 122 23.89 -1.66 -3.12
N VAL A 123 24.27 -1.86 -1.86
CA VAL A 123 25.57 -2.46 -1.55
C VAL A 123 25.42 -3.96 -1.25
N ILE A 124 26.00 -4.80 -2.12
CA ILE A 124 26.32 -6.19 -1.77
C ILE A 124 27.34 -6.10 -0.62
N LEU A 125 26.89 -6.32 0.61
CA LEU A 125 27.75 -6.31 1.79
C LEU A 125 28.93 -7.27 1.55
N SER A 126 30.14 -6.84 1.87
CA SER A 126 31.32 -7.72 1.86
C SER A 126 31.16 -8.84 2.89
N LEU A 127 31.87 -9.97 2.71
CA LEU A 127 31.85 -11.08 3.67
C LEU A 127 32.11 -10.61 5.13
N PRO A 128 33.12 -9.77 5.41
CA PRO A 128 33.37 -9.27 6.77
C PRO A 128 32.24 -8.39 7.32
N GLU A 129 31.63 -7.54 6.50
CA GLU A 129 30.50 -6.70 6.92
C GLU A 129 29.27 -7.56 7.21
N ARG A 130 29.03 -8.61 6.42
CA ARG A 130 27.96 -9.59 6.70
C ARG A 130 28.22 -10.32 8.01
N GLU A 131 29.44 -10.77 8.25
CA GLU A 131 29.82 -11.46 9.49
C GLU A 131 29.64 -10.58 10.72
N LEU A 132 30.10 -9.33 10.67
CA LEU A 132 29.92 -8.35 11.75
C LEU A 132 28.44 -8.06 12.01
N LEU A 133 27.64 -7.91 10.96
CA LEU A 133 26.20 -7.63 11.07
C LEU A 133 25.45 -8.86 11.61
N VAL A 134 25.83 -10.07 11.18
CA VAL A 134 25.34 -11.33 11.73
C VAL A 134 25.74 -11.48 13.20
N GLN A 135 26.95 -11.09 13.59
CA GLN A 135 27.43 -11.17 14.98
C GLN A 135 26.67 -10.20 15.88
N LYS A 136 26.61 -8.90 15.53
CA LYS A 136 25.83 -7.91 16.28
C LYS A 136 24.35 -8.31 16.37
N PHE A 137 23.82 -8.87 15.28
CA PHE A 137 22.47 -9.41 15.32
C PHE A 137 22.33 -10.62 16.21
N LYS A 138 23.25 -11.59 16.20
CA LYS A 138 23.24 -12.73 17.12
C LYS A 138 23.26 -12.25 18.56
N GLU A 139 24.07 -11.25 18.88
CA GLU A 139 24.12 -10.64 20.21
C GLU A 139 22.75 -10.01 20.57
N GLU A 140 22.18 -9.18 19.69
CA GLU A 140 20.87 -8.55 19.93
C GLU A 140 19.71 -9.56 19.96
N TYR A 141 19.78 -10.60 19.14
CA TYR A 141 18.84 -11.73 19.10
C TYR A 141 18.93 -12.55 20.38
N GLU A 142 20.12 -12.87 20.88
CA GLU A 142 20.28 -13.61 22.14
C GLU A 142 19.83 -12.75 23.34
N ILE A 143 20.09 -11.44 23.36
CA ILE A 143 19.53 -10.52 24.38
C ILE A 143 17.98 -10.57 24.35
N ARG A 144 17.40 -10.48 23.15
CA ARG A 144 15.94 -10.54 22.96
C ARG A 144 15.35 -11.91 23.25
N LYS A 145 16.04 -12.99 22.90
CA LYS A 145 15.67 -14.37 23.18
C LYS A 145 15.69 -14.63 24.68
N ASN A 146 16.73 -14.17 25.39
CA ASN A 146 16.78 -14.24 26.85
C ASN A 146 15.61 -13.47 27.48
N SER A 147 15.25 -12.30 26.91
CA SER A 147 14.04 -11.56 27.31
C SER A 147 12.76 -12.37 27.06
N ILE A 148 12.63 -13.04 25.91
CA ILE A 148 11.50 -13.95 25.60
C ILE A 148 11.44 -15.11 26.60
N GLU A 149 12.57 -15.72 26.92
CA GLU A 149 12.65 -16.82 27.88
C GLU A 149 12.30 -16.36 29.29
N GLU A 150 12.75 -15.19 29.70
CA GLU A 150 12.39 -14.57 30.98
C GLU A 150 10.89 -14.24 31.04
N TYR A 151 10.34 -13.69 29.97
CA TYR A 151 8.91 -13.45 29.82
C TYR A 151 8.11 -14.76 29.90
N ARG A 152 8.54 -15.80 29.21
CA ARG A 152 7.92 -17.14 29.27
C ARG A 152 8.03 -17.74 30.67
N LYS A 153 9.19 -17.66 31.32
CA LYS A 153 9.39 -18.12 32.71
C LYS A 153 8.44 -17.40 33.67
N THR A 154 8.26 -16.08 33.48
CA THR A 154 7.30 -15.28 34.26
C THR A 154 5.87 -15.77 34.05
N LEU A 155 5.45 -16.01 32.79
CA LEU A 155 4.12 -16.53 32.48
C LEU A 155 3.90 -17.95 33.02
N ILE A 156 4.91 -18.82 32.96
CA ILE A 156 4.86 -20.19 33.50
C ILE A 156 4.76 -20.16 35.03
N LYS A 157 5.50 -19.26 35.70
CA LYS A 157 5.44 -19.09 37.15
C LYS A 157 4.03 -18.67 37.60
N LEU A 158 3.45 -17.70 36.90
CA LEU A 158 2.06 -17.27 37.15
C LEU A 158 1.06 -18.40 36.94
N LYS A 159 1.23 -19.22 35.89
CA LYS A 159 0.39 -20.40 35.63
C LYS A 159 0.51 -21.47 36.72
N ARG A 160 1.70 -21.67 37.29
CA ARG A 160 1.95 -22.67 38.36
C ARG A 160 1.43 -22.25 39.73
N GLU A 161 1.52 -20.96 40.06
CA GLU A 161 1.00 -20.43 41.33
C GLU A 161 -0.54 -20.53 41.42
N GLU A 162 -1.22 -20.64 40.29
CA GLU A 162 -2.67 -20.64 40.18
C GLU A 162 -3.31 -22.03 39.98
N ASN A 163 -2.58 -23.02 39.41
CA ASN A 163 -3.04 -24.41 39.37
C ASN A 163 -3.34 -25.00 40.77
N ASN A 164 -2.94 -24.32 41.84
CA ASN A 164 -3.31 -24.63 43.23
C ASN A 164 -4.69 -24.06 43.67
N LEU A 165 -5.37 -23.25 42.85
CA LEU A 165 -6.59 -22.51 43.21
C LEU A 165 -7.81 -22.76 42.30
N SER A 166 -7.69 -23.45 41.16
CA SER A 166 -8.82 -23.66 40.24
C SER A 166 -8.69 -24.96 39.44
N SER A 167 -9.11 -26.07 40.05
CA SER A 167 -9.29 -27.38 39.40
C SER A 167 -10.38 -27.38 38.30
N GLU A 168 -11.11 -26.28 38.10
CA GLU A 168 -12.13 -26.15 37.04
C GLU A 168 -11.62 -25.56 35.71
N LEU A 169 -10.38 -25.06 35.63
CA LEU A 169 -9.79 -24.57 34.36
C LEU A 169 -9.12 -25.68 33.52
N TYR A 170 -9.25 -26.93 33.95
CA TYR A 170 -8.79 -28.12 33.22
C TYR A 170 -9.52 -28.37 31.89
N GLN A 171 -10.59 -27.64 31.56
CA GLN A 171 -11.25 -27.73 30.26
C GLN A 171 -10.51 -27.06 29.09
N PHE A 172 -9.36 -26.43 29.34
CA PHE A 172 -8.45 -25.96 28.28
C PHE A 172 -7.07 -26.60 28.35
N THR A 173 -7.00 -27.92 28.50
CA THR A 173 -5.90 -28.69 27.89
C THR A 173 -6.07 -28.62 26.38
N ASN A 174 -5.79 -27.45 25.82
CA ASN A 174 -5.64 -27.30 24.39
C ASN A 174 -4.31 -27.99 24.05
N PRO A 175 -4.31 -29.13 23.33
CA PRO A 175 -3.06 -29.78 22.88
C PRO A 175 -2.17 -28.82 22.04
N ASN A 176 -2.72 -27.68 21.64
CA ASN A 176 -2.06 -26.57 20.96
C ASN A 176 -1.04 -25.78 21.82
N LEU A 177 -0.91 -26.01 23.13
CA LEU A 177 0.12 -25.37 23.97
C LEU A 177 1.36 -26.26 24.18
N THR A 178 1.28 -27.58 23.97
CA THR A 178 2.44 -28.50 24.06
C THR A 178 3.39 -28.34 22.88
N PHE A 179 2.93 -27.82 21.74
CA PHE A 179 3.76 -27.49 20.59
C PHE A 179 4.81 -26.40 20.88
N ILE A 180 4.51 -25.50 21.83
CA ILE A 180 5.41 -24.40 22.24
C ILE A 180 6.63 -24.91 23.03
N HIS A 181 6.54 -26.14 23.57
CA HIS A 181 7.62 -26.77 24.34
C HIS A 181 8.60 -27.59 23.49
N SER A 182 8.35 -27.77 22.19
CA SER A 182 9.31 -28.40 21.30
C SER A 182 9.95 -27.35 20.41
N GLU A 183 11.27 -27.19 20.51
CA GLU A 183 12.04 -26.37 19.55
C GLU A 183 11.94 -26.87 18.10
N ASN A 184 11.28 -28.01 17.88
CA ASN A 184 11.32 -28.80 16.65
C ASN A 184 10.00 -28.90 15.86
N LYS A 185 8.85 -28.52 16.41
CA LYS A 185 7.60 -28.53 15.66
C LYS A 185 6.88 -27.22 15.98
N GLY A 186 6.98 -26.27 15.06
CA GLY A 186 6.70 -24.85 15.24
C GLY A 186 6.56 -24.24 13.85
N LEU A 187 5.33 -24.11 13.33
CA LEU A 187 5.04 -23.78 11.92
C LEU A 187 5.49 -24.81 10.88
N PRO A 188 4.82 -24.93 9.70
CA PRO A 188 5.25 -25.89 8.69
C PRO A 188 6.70 -25.50 8.40
N SER A 189 7.58 -26.46 8.67
CA SER A 189 9.02 -26.29 8.91
C SER A 189 9.79 -25.75 7.70
N GLU A 190 9.12 -25.41 6.61
CA GLU A 190 9.74 -24.95 5.37
C GLU A 190 9.59 -23.45 5.15
N LEU A 191 8.55 -22.79 5.71
CA LEU A 191 8.27 -21.37 5.47
C LEU A 191 8.95 -20.42 6.47
N PHE A 192 9.20 -20.87 7.71
CA PHE A 192 9.78 -20.01 8.76
C PHE A 192 10.85 -20.68 9.65
N GLN A 193 11.07 -22.00 9.54
CA GLN A 193 12.20 -22.68 10.19
C GLN A 193 13.45 -22.71 9.31
N GLN A 194 13.88 -21.55 8.79
CA GLN A 194 15.29 -21.45 8.39
C GLN A 194 16.12 -21.39 9.67
N ARG A 195 16.42 -22.57 10.21
CA ARG A 195 17.23 -22.83 11.40
C ARG A 195 18.66 -22.28 11.29
N LYS A 196 19.05 -21.77 10.13
CA LYS A 196 20.25 -20.96 9.94
C LYS A 196 19.93 -19.81 8.99
N LEU A 197 20.40 -18.61 9.31
CA LEU A 197 20.48 -17.47 8.37
C LEU A 197 21.25 -17.83 7.07
N SER A 198 22.00 -18.93 7.07
CA SER A 198 22.66 -19.48 5.88
C SER A 198 21.72 -20.13 4.85
N ALA A 199 20.42 -20.28 5.15
CA ALA A 199 19.44 -20.87 4.24
C ALA A 199 18.56 -19.83 3.50
N LEU A 200 18.82 -18.53 3.69
CA LEU A 200 18.06 -17.44 3.06
C LEU A 200 17.91 -17.67 1.55
N LYS A 201 16.67 -17.85 1.11
CA LYS A 201 16.37 -18.06 -0.30
C LYS A 201 16.44 -16.71 -1.01
N TYR A 202 17.56 -16.47 -1.70
CA TYR A 202 17.71 -15.29 -2.53
C TYR A 202 16.62 -15.25 -3.61
N ILE A 203 15.89 -14.14 -3.67
CA ILE A 203 14.88 -13.88 -4.70
C ILE A 203 15.53 -13.03 -5.77
N SER A 204 15.55 -13.51 -7.02
CA SER A 204 16.07 -12.70 -8.12
C SER A 204 15.17 -11.48 -8.37
N PRO A 205 15.71 -10.25 -8.53
CA PRO A 205 14.93 -9.09 -8.94
C PRO A 205 14.22 -9.23 -10.30
N SER A 206 14.65 -10.19 -11.12
CA SER A 206 14.03 -10.55 -12.41
C SER A 206 12.92 -11.61 -12.30
N THR A 207 12.52 -12.01 -11.09
CA THR A 207 11.48 -13.02 -10.91
C THR A 207 10.12 -12.50 -11.37
N VAL A 208 9.36 -13.35 -12.08
CA VAL A 208 7.93 -13.13 -12.35
C VAL A 208 7.12 -13.83 -11.26
N PHE A 209 6.24 -13.08 -10.59
CA PHE A 209 5.39 -13.57 -9.50
C PHE A 209 3.97 -13.82 -10.01
N ALA A 210 3.35 -14.88 -9.50
CA ALA A 210 2.01 -15.31 -9.90
C ALA A 210 1.01 -15.17 -8.74
N ASN A 211 -0.06 -14.40 -8.96
CA ASN A 211 -1.22 -14.37 -8.08
C ASN A 211 -2.25 -15.43 -8.45
N ASN A 212 -2.33 -15.78 -9.74
CA ASN A 212 -3.19 -16.82 -10.30
C ASN A 212 -2.39 -17.73 -11.24
N GLU A 213 -2.96 -18.90 -11.56
CA GLU A 213 -2.38 -19.76 -12.58
C GLU A 213 -2.46 -19.10 -13.97
N VAL A 214 -1.32 -19.07 -14.66
CA VAL A 214 -1.23 -18.65 -16.06
C VAL A 214 -0.40 -19.67 -16.84
N ASN A 215 -1.09 -20.42 -17.69
CA ASN A 215 -0.45 -21.33 -18.63
C ASN A 215 -0.17 -20.57 -19.94
N MET A 216 1.11 -20.28 -20.20
CA MET A 216 1.54 -19.49 -21.35
C MET A 216 1.21 -20.16 -22.69
N SER A 217 1.09 -21.49 -22.74
CA SER A 217 0.73 -22.20 -23.98
C SER A 217 -0.68 -21.84 -24.47
N LYS A 218 -1.59 -21.47 -23.56
CA LYS A 218 -2.97 -21.07 -23.84
C LYS A 218 -3.12 -19.59 -24.21
N ILE A 219 -2.04 -18.80 -24.09
CA ILE A 219 -2.06 -17.37 -24.42
C ILE A 219 -1.69 -17.22 -25.89
N ASP A 220 -2.61 -16.71 -26.71
CA ASP A 220 -2.40 -16.53 -28.14
C ASP A 220 -2.23 -15.06 -28.54
N THR A 221 -2.71 -14.14 -27.70
CA THR A 221 -2.68 -12.71 -27.95
C THR A 221 -1.99 -12.00 -26.79
N TYR A 222 -1.03 -11.14 -27.11
CA TYR A 222 -0.29 -10.34 -26.15
C TYR A 222 -0.52 -8.87 -26.44
N GLY A 223 -0.93 -8.14 -25.43
CA GLY A 223 -1.12 -6.70 -25.52
C GLY A 223 -0.21 -5.95 -24.58
N PHE A 224 0.21 -4.76 -24.99
CA PHE A 224 1.17 -3.97 -24.25
C PHE A 224 0.71 -2.51 -24.16
N ASP A 225 0.80 -1.92 -22.97
CA ASP A 225 0.94 -0.48 -22.84
C ASP A 225 2.35 -0.02 -23.22
N TYR A 226 2.51 1.27 -23.50
CA TYR A 226 3.79 1.87 -23.83
C TYR A 226 4.53 2.44 -22.60
N ASP A 227 3.95 3.43 -21.93
CA ASP A 227 4.63 4.22 -20.90
C ASP A 227 4.85 3.39 -19.64
N TYR A 228 6.07 3.40 -19.09
CA TYR A 228 6.48 2.56 -17.94
C TYR A 228 6.29 1.03 -18.11
N THR A 229 5.82 0.57 -19.27
CA THR A 229 5.64 -0.84 -19.63
C THR A 229 6.68 -1.28 -20.66
N LEU A 230 6.55 -0.85 -21.92
CA LEU A 230 7.60 -1.03 -22.94
C LEU A 230 8.74 -0.01 -22.77
N ALA A 231 8.37 1.23 -22.46
CA ALA A 231 9.29 2.34 -22.27
C ALA A 231 9.60 2.55 -20.78
N GLN A 232 10.80 2.14 -20.37
CA GLN A 232 11.27 2.38 -19.01
C GLN A 232 12.01 3.72 -18.92
N TYR A 233 11.43 4.64 -18.14
CA TYR A 233 12.02 5.95 -17.93
C TYR A 233 13.13 5.95 -16.87
N SER A 234 14.20 6.70 -17.09
CA SER A 234 15.26 6.87 -16.12
C SER A 234 14.76 7.64 -14.87
N LYS A 235 15.55 7.58 -13.79
CA LYS A 235 15.24 8.30 -12.54
C LYS A 235 15.30 9.84 -12.69
N VAL A 236 15.82 10.34 -13.82
CA VAL A 236 15.99 11.77 -14.10
C VAL A 236 14.66 12.43 -14.52
N LEU A 237 13.71 11.66 -15.06
CA LEU A 237 12.43 12.19 -15.52
C LEU A 237 11.63 12.87 -14.40
N ALA A 238 11.51 12.21 -13.24
CA ALA A 238 10.71 12.70 -12.13
C ALA A 238 11.18 14.08 -11.58
N PRO A 239 12.48 14.29 -11.28
CA PRO A 239 13.00 15.61 -10.90
C PRO A 239 12.76 16.69 -11.95
N HIS A 240 12.89 16.37 -13.25
CA HIS A 240 12.65 17.33 -14.32
C HIS A 240 11.17 17.69 -14.46
N LEU A 241 10.28 16.70 -14.38
CA LEU A 241 8.83 16.94 -14.39
C LEU A 241 8.42 17.79 -13.17
N TYR A 242 8.96 17.49 -11.99
CA TYR A 242 8.77 18.29 -10.79
C TYR A 242 9.14 19.77 -11.01
N GLY A 243 10.32 20.05 -11.56
CA GLY A 243 10.75 21.41 -11.86
C GLY A 243 9.89 22.11 -12.93
N MET A 244 9.43 21.36 -13.94
CA MET A 244 8.50 21.87 -14.95
C MET A 244 7.14 22.25 -14.36
N ILE A 245 6.62 21.44 -13.42
CA ILE A 245 5.37 21.74 -12.71
C ILE A 245 5.52 23.04 -11.92
N LEU A 246 6.55 23.17 -11.07
CA LEU A 246 6.79 24.38 -10.28
C LEU A 246 6.91 25.63 -11.17
N THR A 247 7.71 25.54 -12.23
CA THR A 247 7.90 26.65 -13.18
C THR A 247 6.59 27.08 -13.84
N ASN A 248 5.74 26.12 -14.22
CA ASN A 248 4.46 26.43 -14.85
C ASN A 248 3.40 26.92 -13.84
N LEU A 249 3.43 26.49 -12.59
CA LEU A 249 2.56 27.05 -11.54
C LEU A 249 2.85 28.54 -11.33
N VAL A 250 4.12 28.95 -11.27
CA VAL A 250 4.49 30.37 -11.17
C VAL A 250 4.09 31.12 -12.44
N LYS A 251 4.45 30.61 -13.62
CA LYS A 251 4.23 31.33 -14.89
C LYS A 251 2.77 31.41 -15.33
N LYS A 252 1.99 30.35 -15.13
CA LYS A 252 0.63 30.20 -15.68
C LYS A 252 -0.47 30.34 -14.63
N MET A 253 -0.19 29.95 -13.38
CA MET A 253 -1.15 30.02 -12.26
C MET A 253 -0.81 31.11 -11.24
N HIS A 254 0.28 31.86 -11.46
CA HIS A 254 0.73 32.97 -10.61
C HIS A 254 0.99 32.60 -9.14
N TYR A 255 1.47 31.37 -8.90
CA TYR A 255 1.94 30.98 -7.57
C TYR A 255 3.16 31.81 -7.15
N PRO A 256 3.38 32.05 -5.83
CA PRO A 256 4.53 32.82 -5.35
C PRO A 256 5.86 32.21 -5.82
N GLU A 257 6.80 33.05 -6.28
CA GLU A 257 8.12 32.61 -6.77
C GLU A 257 8.92 31.80 -5.74
N LEU A 258 8.62 31.98 -4.44
CA LEU A 258 9.19 31.22 -3.34
C LEU A 258 9.14 29.69 -3.56
N ILE A 259 8.12 29.17 -4.26
CA ILE A 259 8.00 27.73 -4.52
C ILE A 259 9.10 27.18 -5.44
N LEU A 260 9.81 28.03 -6.18
CA LEU A 260 10.92 27.61 -7.05
C LEU A 260 12.16 27.18 -6.25
N GLN A 261 12.20 27.48 -4.95
CA GLN A 261 13.29 27.05 -4.06
C GLN A 261 13.16 25.59 -3.64
N CYS A 262 11.99 24.96 -3.86
CA CYS A 262 11.77 23.57 -3.48
C CYS A 262 12.70 22.62 -4.27
N LYS A 263 13.08 21.52 -3.62
CA LYS A 263 13.96 20.50 -4.21
C LYS A 263 13.25 19.16 -4.20
N PHE A 264 13.22 18.50 -5.35
CA PHE A 264 12.61 17.19 -5.48
C PHE A 264 13.27 16.17 -4.55
N ASN A 265 12.48 15.60 -3.63
CA ASN A 265 12.89 14.49 -2.78
C ASN A 265 12.34 13.15 -3.32
N PRO A 266 13.15 12.31 -3.99
CA PRO A 266 12.70 11.03 -4.52
C PRO A 266 12.33 10.00 -3.45
N LYS A 267 12.61 10.27 -2.17
CA LYS A 267 12.34 9.37 -1.05
C LYS A 267 11.07 9.73 -0.28
N PHE A 268 10.39 10.82 -0.62
CA PHE A 268 9.18 11.22 0.08
C PHE A 268 7.99 10.34 -0.33
N ALA A 269 7.48 10.51 -1.54
CA ALA A 269 6.28 9.79 -1.98
C ALA A 269 6.57 8.36 -2.44
N VAL A 270 5.66 7.44 -2.12
CA VAL A 270 5.65 6.06 -2.64
C VAL A 270 4.28 5.77 -3.26
N ARG A 271 4.24 4.91 -4.28
CA ARG A 271 2.99 4.53 -4.95
C ARG A 271 1.99 3.91 -3.95
N GLY A 272 0.73 4.27 -4.07
CA GLY A 272 -0.37 3.78 -3.22
C GLY A 272 -0.75 4.68 -2.03
N ILE A 273 -0.04 5.79 -1.79
CA ILE A 273 -0.43 6.78 -0.79
C ILE A 273 -1.63 7.62 -1.28
N HIS A 274 -2.39 8.15 -0.32
CA HIS A 274 -3.52 9.02 -0.55
C HIS A 274 -3.22 10.40 0.01
N TYR A 275 -3.61 11.44 -0.71
CA TYR A 275 -3.62 12.82 -0.26
C TYR A 275 -5.04 13.27 0.05
N ASP A 276 -5.33 13.61 1.31
CA ASP A 276 -6.62 14.08 1.79
C ASP A 276 -6.70 15.60 1.69
N PHE A 277 -7.64 16.09 0.89
CA PHE A 277 -7.79 17.52 0.64
C PHE A 277 -8.29 18.29 1.87
N ASN A 278 -9.14 17.67 2.68
CA ASN A 278 -9.79 18.33 3.82
C ASN A 278 -8.80 18.52 4.97
N ALA A 279 -8.01 17.49 5.24
CA ALA A 279 -7.04 17.52 6.34
C ALA A 279 -5.63 17.97 5.91
N CYS A 280 -5.38 18.07 4.60
CA CYS A 280 -4.07 18.34 4.00
C CYS A 280 -3.03 17.28 4.41
N LEU A 281 -3.44 16.01 4.44
CA LEU A 281 -2.62 14.92 4.95
C LEU A 281 -2.31 13.88 3.86
N PHE A 282 -1.10 13.34 3.91
CA PHE A 282 -0.69 12.17 3.15
C PHE A 282 -0.69 10.96 4.06
N PHE A 283 -1.32 9.87 3.62
CA PHE A 283 -1.31 8.63 4.37
C PHE A 283 -1.37 7.39 3.48
N LYS A 284 -0.99 6.26 4.06
CA LYS A 284 -1.10 4.94 3.43
C LYS A 284 -2.27 4.18 4.03
N LEU A 285 -2.96 3.39 3.21
CA LEU A 285 -4.09 2.56 3.63
C LEU A 285 -3.73 1.07 3.64
N SER A 286 -4.28 0.35 4.62
CA SER A 286 -4.38 -1.11 4.55
C SER A 286 -5.42 -1.56 3.53
N SER A 287 -5.41 -2.85 3.19
CA SER A 287 -6.42 -3.49 2.34
C SER A 287 -7.84 -3.47 2.94
N THR A 288 -7.97 -3.20 4.24
CA THR A 288 -9.23 -3.07 4.98
C THR A 288 -9.63 -1.60 5.21
N PHE A 289 -9.06 -0.69 4.42
CA PHE A 289 -9.32 0.75 4.49
C PHE A 289 -8.98 1.38 5.85
N GLN A 290 -7.93 0.89 6.51
CA GLN A 290 -7.42 1.51 7.73
C GLN A 290 -6.23 2.40 7.40
N ILE A 291 -6.27 3.65 7.87
CA ILE A 291 -5.15 4.59 7.78
C ILE A 291 -4.01 4.11 8.67
N ASP A 292 -2.81 4.01 8.09
CA ASP A 292 -1.57 3.77 8.83
C ASP A 292 -1.24 4.99 9.70
N ARG A 293 -1.42 4.83 11.02
CA ARG A 293 -1.17 5.89 12.01
C ARG A 293 0.30 6.27 12.14
N THR A 294 1.22 5.45 11.62
CA THR A 294 2.66 5.63 11.80
C THR A 294 3.34 6.38 10.66
N SER A 295 2.61 6.67 9.58
CA SER A 295 3.13 7.31 8.37
C SER A 295 2.14 8.35 7.83
N ILE A 296 1.71 9.28 8.69
CA ILE A 296 0.82 10.39 8.32
C ILE A 296 1.66 11.67 8.25
N HIS A 297 1.59 12.37 7.12
CA HIS A 297 2.38 13.58 6.87
C HIS A 297 1.48 14.78 6.57
N ARG A 298 1.87 15.97 7.01
CA ARG A 298 1.34 17.26 6.57
C ARG A 298 2.48 18.02 5.90
N GLY A 299 2.33 18.34 4.62
CA GLY A 299 3.48 18.72 3.81
C GLY A 299 4.54 17.63 3.86
N ASN A 300 5.79 18.00 4.16
CA ASN A 300 6.92 17.07 4.28
C ASN A 300 7.24 16.66 5.73
N LYS A 301 6.38 17.01 6.70
CA LYS A 301 6.55 16.71 8.12
C LYS A 301 5.61 15.59 8.55
N ILE A 302 6.17 14.58 9.22
CA ILE A 302 5.39 13.54 9.90
C ILE A 302 4.66 14.15 11.09
N LEU A 303 3.40 13.74 11.31
CA LEU A 303 2.61 14.20 12.45
C LEU A 303 3.14 13.59 13.76
N SER A 304 3.09 14.38 14.82
CA SER A 304 3.27 13.88 16.19
C SER A 304 2.10 12.99 16.62
N GLN A 305 2.30 12.16 17.66
CA GLN A 305 1.24 11.28 18.17
C GLN A 305 0.00 12.05 18.63
N ASP A 306 0.19 13.23 19.21
CA ASP A 306 -0.90 14.09 19.66
C ASP A 306 -1.70 14.64 18.47
N GLU A 307 -1.04 15.09 17.42
CA GLU A 307 -1.70 15.54 16.17
C GLU A 307 -2.44 14.40 15.47
N VAL A 308 -1.86 13.19 15.45
CA VAL A 308 -2.53 12.01 14.91
C VAL A 308 -3.80 11.70 15.71
N GLN A 309 -3.73 11.74 17.04
CA GLN A 309 -4.88 11.49 17.89
C GLN A 309 -5.97 12.55 17.70
N GLU A 310 -5.60 13.82 17.58
CA GLU A 310 -6.50 14.92 17.28
C GLU A 310 -7.16 14.76 15.91
N TYR A 311 -6.39 14.43 14.86
CA TYR A 311 -6.91 14.19 13.52
C TYR A 311 -8.00 13.12 13.51
N PHE A 312 -7.75 11.95 14.10
CA PHE A 312 -8.75 10.88 14.12
C PHE A 312 -9.98 11.24 14.95
N LYS A 313 -9.82 11.99 16.05
CA LYS A 313 -10.95 12.47 16.85
C LYS A 313 -11.84 13.42 16.05
N ASN A 314 -11.25 14.32 15.27
CA ASN A 314 -11.96 15.37 14.54
C ASN A 314 -12.56 14.88 13.20
N TYR A 315 -11.88 13.98 12.49
CA TYR A 315 -12.26 13.59 11.11
C TYR A 315 -12.86 12.19 10.99
N HIS A 316 -12.58 11.28 11.93
CA HIS A 316 -12.91 9.85 11.80
C HIS A 316 -13.58 9.25 13.03
N HIS A 317 -14.17 10.09 13.89
CA HIS A 317 -14.83 9.67 15.14
C HIS A 317 -13.94 8.77 16.04
N GLY A 318 -12.62 8.98 16.01
CA GLY A 318 -11.61 8.22 16.74
C GLY A 318 -11.16 6.89 16.07
N GLY A 319 -11.83 6.46 14.99
CA GLY A 319 -11.50 5.27 14.22
C GLY A 319 -10.40 5.54 13.18
N SER A 320 -9.72 4.48 12.72
CA SER A 320 -8.78 4.57 11.57
C SER A 320 -9.40 4.17 10.24
N HIS A 321 -10.63 3.68 10.27
CA HIS A 321 -11.29 3.16 9.09
C HIS A 321 -11.89 4.32 8.28
N VAL A 322 -11.67 4.28 6.97
CA VAL A 322 -12.25 5.23 6.01
C VAL A 322 -13.13 4.48 5.01
N THR A 323 -14.21 5.11 4.57
CA THR A 323 -15.10 4.50 3.57
C THR A 323 -14.57 4.75 2.16
N GLN A 324 -14.89 3.86 1.20
CA GLN A 324 -14.55 4.07 -0.21
C GLN A 324 -15.12 5.41 -0.72
N LYS A 325 -16.37 5.73 -0.36
CA LYS A 325 -17.01 7.01 -0.72
C LYS A 325 -16.20 8.22 -0.24
N TYR A 326 -15.69 8.19 1.00
CA TYR A 326 -14.85 9.28 1.50
C TYR A 326 -13.59 9.45 0.65
N LEU A 327 -12.93 8.34 0.28
CA LEU A 327 -11.73 8.37 -0.55
C LEU A 327 -12.00 8.96 -1.92
N ASP A 328 -13.09 8.53 -2.58
CA ASP A 328 -13.46 8.99 -3.91
C ASP A 328 -13.78 10.50 -3.93
N ASP A 329 -14.43 11.01 -2.89
CA ASP A 329 -14.89 12.41 -2.81
C ASP A 329 -13.80 13.37 -2.32
N ASN A 330 -12.87 12.91 -1.47
CA ASN A 330 -12.00 13.78 -0.66
C ASN A 330 -10.50 13.49 -0.80
N THR A 331 -10.10 12.48 -1.57
CA THR A 331 -8.68 12.14 -1.66
C THR A 331 -8.19 12.02 -3.10
N TYR A 332 -6.89 12.24 -3.28
CA TYR A 332 -6.17 11.85 -4.48
C TYR A 332 -5.30 10.62 -4.19
N HIS A 333 -5.54 9.53 -4.91
CA HIS A 333 -4.77 8.31 -4.78
C HIS A 333 -3.62 8.27 -5.79
N LEU A 334 -2.39 8.09 -5.30
CA LEU A 334 -1.21 7.96 -6.15
C LEU A 334 -1.13 6.56 -6.77
N VAL A 335 -1.56 6.43 -8.03
CA VAL A 335 -1.58 5.13 -8.73
C VAL A 335 -0.36 4.90 -9.63
N ASP A 336 0.13 5.94 -10.29
CA ASP A 336 1.19 5.85 -11.30
C ASP A 336 2.46 6.60 -10.91
N LEU A 337 3.52 6.37 -11.68
CA LEU A 337 4.84 6.99 -11.46
C LEU A 337 4.92 8.45 -11.94
N PHE A 338 4.09 8.86 -12.90
CA PHE A 338 4.03 10.25 -13.36
C PHE A 338 3.49 11.19 -12.28
N SER A 339 2.69 10.65 -11.36
CA SER A 339 2.04 11.36 -10.27
C SER A 339 2.94 11.52 -9.03
N ILE A 340 4.11 10.85 -8.96
CA ILE A 340 5.07 11.02 -7.86
C ILE A 340 5.58 12.48 -7.78
N PRO A 341 6.09 13.08 -8.88
CA PRO A 341 6.44 14.51 -8.91
C PRO A 341 5.31 15.42 -8.41
N GLU A 342 4.07 15.16 -8.82
CA GLU A 342 2.92 15.96 -8.40
C GLU A 342 2.71 15.93 -6.89
N LEU A 343 2.74 14.74 -6.27
CA LEU A 343 2.59 14.64 -4.82
C LEU A 343 3.73 15.30 -4.06
N CYS A 344 4.97 15.21 -4.57
CA CYS A 344 6.09 15.94 -3.99
C CYS A 344 5.85 17.46 -4.09
N VAL A 345 5.38 17.98 -5.23
CA VAL A 345 5.04 19.41 -5.39
C VAL A 345 3.94 19.82 -4.42
N ILE A 346 2.86 19.03 -4.29
CA ILE A 346 1.78 19.30 -3.33
C ILE A 346 2.36 19.38 -1.92
N SER A 347 3.14 18.37 -1.51
CA SER A 347 3.75 18.33 -0.18
C SER A 347 4.61 19.57 0.11
N ASP A 348 5.48 19.95 -0.82
CA ASP A 348 6.39 21.07 -0.63
C ASP A 348 5.67 22.42 -0.62
N ILE A 349 4.67 22.62 -1.50
CA ILE A 349 3.86 23.84 -1.51
C ILE A 349 3.05 23.96 -0.22
N ILE A 350 2.42 22.88 0.23
CA ILE A 350 1.68 22.86 1.50
C ILE A 350 2.61 23.22 2.66
N GLN A 351 3.83 22.66 2.69
CA GLN A 351 4.80 22.97 3.72
C GLN A 351 5.21 24.45 3.69
N ILE A 352 5.53 25.00 2.52
CA ILE A 352 5.91 26.41 2.35
C ILE A 352 4.77 27.33 2.80
N PHE A 353 3.54 27.04 2.39
CA PHE A 353 2.41 27.89 2.74
C PHE A 353 2.13 27.86 4.24
N ILE A 354 2.25 26.69 4.89
CA ILE A 354 2.17 26.59 6.36
C ILE A 354 3.29 27.40 7.02
N ASP A 355 4.55 27.21 6.61
CA ASP A 355 5.70 27.87 7.23
C ASP A 355 5.68 29.40 7.05
N ASN A 356 5.03 29.90 5.99
CA ASN A 356 4.88 31.33 5.69
C ASN A 356 3.51 31.91 6.09
N ASN A 357 2.66 31.16 6.81
CA ASN A 357 1.31 31.58 7.19
C ASN A 357 0.42 32.04 6.02
N ILE A 358 0.62 31.47 4.83
CA ILE A 358 -0.20 31.73 3.64
C ILE A 358 -1.47 30.89 3.78
N LYS A 359 -2.64 31.52 3.67
CA LYS A 359 -3.92 30.80 3.63
C LYS A 359 -4.14 30.19 2.24
N PHE A 360 -4.61 28.95 2.20
CA PHE A 360 -4.84 28.24 0.94
C PHE A 360 -6.01 27.26 1.04
N ASN A 361 -6.46 26.81 -0.13
CA ASN A 361 -7.36 25.67 -0.25
C ASN A 361 -6.57 24.50 -0.88
N SER A 362 -6.42 23.42 -0.12
CA SER A 362 -5.64 22.24 -0.52
C SER A 362 -6.21 21.55 -1.77
N LYS A 363 -7.53 21.53 -1.93
CA LYS A 363 -8.18 20.96 -3.13
C LYS A 363 -7.86 21.78 -4.37
N VAL A 364 -7.81 23.11 -4.24
CA VAL A 364 -7.45 24.02 -5.35
C VAL A 364 -5.98 23.83 -5.74
N ILE A 365 -5.06 23.73 -4.76
CA ILE A 365 -3.64 23.44 -5.05
C ILE A 365 -3.50 22.15 -5.86
N TYR A 366 -4.17 21.08 -5.45
CA TYR A 366 -4.20 19.84 -6.20
C TYR A 366 -4.74 20.02 -7.63
N GLN A 367 -5.86 20.72 -7.79
CA GLN A 367 -6.48 20.98 -9.09
C GLN A 367 -5.57 21.78 -10.02
N ASP A 368 -4.90 22.81 -9.50
CA ASP A 368 -3.97 23.64 -10.26
C ASP A 368 -2.78 22.81 -10.74
N ILE A 369 -2.19 22.00 -9.85
CA ILE A 369 -1.08 21.10 -10.18
C ILE A 369 -1.52 20.10 -11.25
N ARG A 370 -2.68 19.44 -11.11
CA ARG A 370 -3.18 18.51 -12.13
C ARG A 370 -3.46 19.20 -13.45
N THR A 371 -3.95 20.42 -13.43
CA THR A 371 -4.18 21.22 -14.65
C THR A 371 -2.86 21.52 -15.35
N VAL A 372 -1.84 21.95 -14.60
CA VAL A 372 -0.49 22.19 -15.14
C VAL A 372 0.13 20.91 -15.69
N THR A 373 0.12 19.81 -14.94
CA THR A 373 0.70 18.53 -15.40
C THR A 373 -0.03 18.00 -16.62
N SER A 374 -1.36 18.01 -16.61
CA SER A 374 -2.17 17.60 -17.77
C SER A 374 -1.86 18.47 -18.99
N GLY A 375 -1.69 19.79 -18.80
CA GLY A 375 -1.28 20.70 -19.85
C GLY A 375 0.10 20.38 -20.44
N LEU A 376 1.06 19.92 -19.62
CA LEU A 376 2.39 19.49 -20.08
C LEU A 376 2.32 18.26 -20.99
N HIS A 377 1.42 17.31 -20.70
CA HIS A 377 1.18 16.13 -21.53
C HIS A 377 0.40 16.49 -22.81
N GLN A 378 -0.69 17.26 -22.69
CA GLN A 378 -1.57 17.61 -23.81
C GLN A 378 -0.89 18.52 -24.84
N SER A 379 -0.09 19.49 -24.39
CA SER A 379 0.69 20.36 -25.29
C SER A 379 1.86 19.64 -25.99
N GLY A 380 2.20 18.44 -25.52
CA GLY A 380 3.37 17.69 -25.97
C GLY A 380 4.71 18.28 -25.51
N GLU A 381 4.72 19.27 -24.60
CA GLU A 381 5.94 19.88 -24.07
C GLU A 381 6.84 18.82 -23.40
N LEU A 382 6.25 17.93 -22.59
CA LEU A 382 6.98 16.83 -21.96
C LEU A 382 7.55 15.86 -23.01
N HIS A 383 6.73 15.47 -24.00
CA HIS A 383 7.15 14.57 -25.08
C HIS A 383 8.32 15.15 -25.87
N LYS A 384 8.26 16.43 -26.25
CA LYS A 384 9.34 17.12 -26.96
C LYS A 384 10.62 17.14 -26.14
N ARG A 385 10.53 17.44 -24.84
CA ARG A 385 11.70 17.45 -23.94
C ARG A 385 12.35 16.08 -23.83
N ILE A 386 11.54 15.02 -23.76
CA ILE A 386 12.02 13.64 -23.74
C ILE A 386 12.68 13.29 -25.07
N ILE A 387 12.03 13.53 -26.22
CA ILE A 387 12.58 13.22 -27.55
C ILE A 387 13.92 13.94 -27.79
N ASN A 388 14.00 15.23 -27.46
CA ASN A 388 15.21 16.03 -27.67
C ASN A 388 16.41 15.53 -26.85
N ASN A 389 16.19 14.77 -25.78
CA ASN A 389 17.26 14.19 -24.93
C ASN A 389 16.95 12.73 -24.60
N ILE A 390 16.57 11.96 -25.61
CA ILE A 390 15.99 10.62 -25.42
C ILE A 390 16.88 9.68 -24.60
N GLY A 391 18.20 9.75 -24.77
CA GLY A 391 19.15 8.92 -24.03
C GLY A 391 19.33 9.28 -22.56
N THR A 392 18.84 10.46 -22.13
CA THR A 392 18.79 10.83 -20.71
C THR A 392 17.57 10.23 -20.04
N TYR A 393 16.45 10.08 -20.76
CA TYR A 393 15.16 9.72 -20.20
C TYR A 393 14.74 8.28 -20.43
N LEU A 394 15.19 7.61 -21.49
CA LEU A 394 14.82 6.24 -21.80
C LEU A 394 16.00 5.29 -21.67
N GLU A 395 15.74 4.09 -21.14
CA GLU A 395 16.71 3.00 -21.09
C GLU A 395 16.61 2.15 -22.37
N LYS A 396 17.76 1.80 -22.97
CA LYS A 396 17.81 0.86 -24.09
C LYS A 396 17.47 -0.55 -23.60
N ASN A 397 16.73 -1.32 -24.39
CA ASN A 397 16.30 -2.67 -24.03
C ASN A 397 16.22 -3.60 -25.26
N PRO A 398 17.37 -4.04 -25.80
CA PRO A 398 17.38 -4.98 -26.93
C PRO A 398 16.86 -6.37 -26.56
N ILE A 399 16.89 -6.75 -25.27
CA ILE A 399 16.36 -8.04 -24.78
C ILE A 399 14.85 -8.08 -24.98
N LEU A 400 14.15 -7.01 -24.61
CA LEU A 400 12.71 -6.88 -24.86
C LEU A 400 12.38 -6.99 -26.35
N PHE A 401 13.17 -6.38 -27.23
CA PHE A 401 12.95 -6.49 -28.67
C PHE A 401 13.04 -7.94 -29.16
N ASN A 402 14.03 -8.68 -28.66
CA ASN A 402 14.19 -10.10 -28.98
C ASN A 402 13.04 -10.95 -28.43
N TYR A 403 12.53 -10.62 -27.24
CA TYR A 403 11.35 -11.28 -26.68
C TYR A 403 10.10 -11.07 -27.56
N LEU A 404 9.84 -9.85 -28.04
CA LEU A 404 8.74 -9.60 -28.97
C LEU A 404 8.92 -10.35 -30.31
N LYS A 405 10.15 -10.42 -30.83
CA LYS A 405 10.49 -11.24 -32.01
C LYS A 405 10.24 -12.73 -31.75
N LYS A 406 10.58 -13.25 -30.57
CA LYS A 406 10.32 -14.64 -30.14
C LYS A 406 8.81 -14.92 -30.13
N LEU A 407 8.00 -14.02 -29.59
CA LEU A 407 6.54 -14.17 -29.62
C LEU A 407 6.00 -14.20 -31.05
N LYS A 408 6.41 -13.24 -31.90
CA LYS A 408 5.98 -13.18 -33.30
C LYS A 408 6.38 -14.41 -34.10
N LYS A 409 7.62 -14.89 -33.93
CA LYS A 409 8.12 -16.13 -34.57
C LYS A 409 7.28 -17.36 -34.19
N ASN A 410 6.76 -17.39 -32.97
CA ASN A 410 5.87 -18.45 -32.48
C ASN A 410 4.38 -18.18 -32.77
N LYS A 411 4.07 -17.34 -33.77
CA LYS A 411 2.72 -17.06 -34.27
C LYS A 411 1.77 -16.48 -33.21
N LYS A 412 2.31 -15.85 -32.16
CA LYS A 412 1.51 -15.10 -31.19
C LYS A 412 1.14 -13.75 -31.79
N LYS A 413 -0.10 -13.32 -31.55
CA LYS A 413 -0.62 -12.02 -32.01
C LYS A 413 -0.20 -10.93 -31.03
N LEU A 414 0.31 -9.82 -31.53
CA LEU A 414 0.79 -8.72 -30.69
C LEU A 414 -0.01 -7.45 -30.95
N PHE A 415 -0.45 -6.74 -29.92
CA PHE A 415 -1.03 -5.41 -30.07
C PHE A 415 -0.44 -4.38 -29.11
N LEU A 416 -0.28 -3.16 -29.59
CA LEU A 416 0.10 -2.00 -28.77
C LEU A 416 -1.16 -1.16 -28.50
N LEU A 417 -1.41 -0.82 -27.24
CA LEU A 417 -2.54 0.01 -26.83
C LEU A 417 -2.06 1.07 -25.84
N THR A 418 -1.90 2.31 -26.31
CA THR A 418 -1.31 3.41 -25.52
C THR A 418 -2.14 4.69 -25.58
N ASN A 419 -2.04 5.53 -24.55
CA ASN A 419 -2.58 6.90 -24.56
C ASN A 419 -1.65 7.90 -25.26
N SER A 420 -0.38 7.53 -25.48
CA SER A 420 0.62 8.37 -26.11
C SER A 420 0.43 8.48 -27.64
N PRO A 421 0.86 9.59 -28.28
CA PRO A 421 0.77 9.78 -29.72
C PRO A 421 1.86 9.00 -30.49
N TYR A 422 1.60 8.69 -31.76
CA TYR A 422 2.50 7.90 -32.60
C TYR A 422 3.94 8.46 -32.69
N SER A 423 4.09 9.76 -32.94
CA SER A 423 5.42 10.37 -33.09
C SER A 423 6.30 10.19 -31.86
N PHE A 424 5.71 10.23 -30.67
CA PHE A 424 6.41 10.00 -29.41
C PHE A 424 6.86 8.55 -29.26
N ILE A 425 5.93 7.60 -29.41
CA ILE A 425 6.25 6.17 -29.28
C ILE A 425 7.24 5.70 -30.34
N ASN A 426 7.20 6.25 -31.56
CA ASN A 426 8.06 5.85 -32.65
C ASN A 426 9.52 6.21 -32.38
N ASN A 427 9.78 7.46 -31.96
CA ASN A 427 11.12 7.88 -31.53
C ASN A 427 11.60 7.05 -30.34
N GLY A 428 10.71 6.82 -29.37
CA GLY A 428 10.96 5.99 -28.20
C GLY A 428 11.38 4.56 -28.53
N LEU A 429 10.55 3.82 -29.27
CA LEU A 429 10.80 2.42 -29.61
C LEU A 429 12.01 2.24 -30.52
N ASN A 430 12.25 3.17 -31.46
CA ASN A 430 13.48 3.18 -32.27
C ASN A 430 14.73 3.28 -31.37
N TYR A 431 14.70 4.15 -30.35
CA TYR A 431 15.79 4.25 -29.39
C TYR A 431 15.92 3.01 -28.48
N ILE A 432 14.82 2.56 -27.88
CA ILE A 432 14.80 1.44 -26.92
C ILE A 432 15.28 0.15 -27.59
N PHE A 433 14.76 -0.15 -28.79
CA PHE A 433 15.09 -1.35 -29.55
C PHE A 433 16.36 -1.21 -30.39
N GLN A 434 16.96 -0.02 -30.41
CA GLN A 434 18.17 0.30 -31.18
C GLN A 434 18.00 0.00 -32.68
N THR A 435 16.83 0.34 -33.23
CA THR A 435 16.55 0.23 -34.66
C THR A 435 16.46 1.61 -35.31
N LYS A 436 16.98 1.71 -36.54
CA LYS A 436 16.85 2.91 -37.38
C LYS A 436 15.64 2.84 -38.30
N ASN A 437 15.01 1.67 -38.41
CA ASN A 437 13.88 1.43 -39.29
C ASN A 437 12.64 1.14 -38.45
N SER A 438 11.76 2.13 -38.34
CA SER A 438 10.49 2.01 -37.61
C SER A 438 9.64 0.81 -38.05
N ALA A 439 9.76 0.39 -39.31
CA ALA A 439 9.05 -0.79 -39.81
C ALA A 439 9.44 -2.07 -39.06
N GLU A 440 10.68 -2.19 -38.55
CA GLU A 440 11.13 -3.39 -37.85
C GLU A 440 10.34 -3.67 -36.58
N TRP A 441 10.05 -2.62 -35.78
CA TRP A 441 9.23 -2.79 -34.59
C TRP A 441 7.74 -2.78 -34.93
N ARG A 442 7.28 -1.92 -35.85
CA ARG A 442 5.87 -1.85 -36.24
C ARG A 442 5.36 -3.19 -36.76
N ASN A 443 6.14 -3.87 -37.59
CA ASN A 443 5.77 -5.15 -38.19
C ASN A 443 5.69 -6.31 -37.18
N LEU A 444 6.19 -6.14 -35.96
CA LEU A 444 5.94 -7.11 -34.89
C LEU A 444 4.47 -7.06 -34.44
N PHE A 445 3.86 -5.88 -34.43
CA PHE A 445 2.51 -5.67 -33.94
C PHE A 445 1.47 -5.88 -35.05
N ASP A 446 0.52 -6.77 -34.77
CA ASP A 446 -0.65 -7.02 -35.61
C ASP A 446 -1.70 -5.90 -35.47
N ALA A 447 -1.64 -5.12 -34.39
CA ALA A 447 -2.43 -3.91 -34.22
C ALA A 447 -1.66 -2.84 -33.42
N ILE A 448 -1.68 -1.59 -33.88
CA ILE A 448 -1.05 -0.45 -33.20
C ILE A 448 -2.12 0.62 -32.95
N ILE A 449 -2.50 0.80 -31.68
CA ILE A 449 -3.52 1.76 -31.25
C ILE A 449 -2.87 2.81 -30.36
N VAL A 450 -2.81 4.04 -30.88
CA VAL A 450 -2.29 5.23 -30.17
C VAL A 450 -3.45 6.11 -29.67
N GLN A 451 -3.19 6.99 -28.71
CA GLN A 451 -4.22 7.91 -28.19
C GLN A 451 -5.55 7.20 -27.83
N SER A 452 -5.47 6.00 -27.26
CA SER A 452 -6.62 5.13 -27.00
C SER A 452 -7.60 5.65 -25.95
N LYS A 453 -7.17 6.58 -25.09
CA LYS A 453 -7.93 7.14 -23.97
C LYS A 453 -8.36 6.10 -22.93
N LYS A 454 -7.52 5.08 -22.66
CA LYS A 454 -7.68 4.19 -21.50
C LYS A 454 -7.87 5.00 -20.21
N PRO A 455 -8.75 4.59 -19.27
CA PRO A 455 -9.57 3.37 -19.29
C PRO A 455 -10.80 3.42 -20.20
N SER A 456 -11.20 4.60 -20.69
CA SER A 456 -12.48 4.76 -21.41
C SER A 456 -12.62 3.85 -22.62
N TRP A 457 -11.51 3.49 -23.27
CA TRP A 457 -11.45 2.54 -24.39
C TRP A 457 -12.18 1.21 -24.15
N TYR A 458 -12.23 0.73 -22.91
CA TYR A 458 -12.87 -0.53 -22.55
C TYR A 458 -14.40 -0.46 -22.54
N HIS A 459 -14.98 0.74 -22.47
CA HIS A 459 -16.43 0.92 -22.34
C HIS A 459 -17.01 2.02 -23.25
N SER A 460 -16.17 2.73 -24.00
CA SER A 460 -16.58 3.75 -24.97
C SER A 460 -17.16 3.13 -26.25
N ARG A 461 -17.63 4.02 -27.12
CA ARG A 461 -18.02 3.70 -28.51
C ARG A 461 -17.30 4.61 -29.50
N GLU A 462 -16.13 5.12 -29.12
CA GLU A 462 -15.34 5.99 -29.99
C GLU A 462 -14.85 5.16 -31.19
N PRO A 463 -15.04 5.64 -32.44
CA PRO A 463 -14.56 4.92 -33.61
C PRO A 463 -13.04 4.98 -33.72
N PHE A 464 -12.46 4.04 -34.49
CA PHE A 464 -11.05 4.13 -34.86
C PHE A 464 -10.82 5.20 -35.93
N GLN A 465 -9.68 5.87 -35.84
CA GLN A 465 -9.15 6.72 -36.91
C GLN A 465 -7.87 6.08 -37.46
N LYS A 466 -7.86 5.72 -38.76
CA LYS A 466 -6.68 5.17 -39.45
C LYS A 466 -5.69 6.29 -39.79
N TYR A 467 -4.40 6.00 -39.68
CA TYR A 467 -3.33 6.91 -40.07
C TYR A 467 -2.49 6.34 -41.21
N ARG A 468 -2.18 7.20 -42.19
CA ARG A 468 -1.07 7.02 -43.12
C ARG A 468 0.18 7.64 -42.52
N LEU A 469 1.32 7.00 -42.74
CA LEU A 469 2.61 7.47 -42.25
C LEU A 469 3.34 8.16 -43.39
N GLU A 470 3.71 9.42 -43.18
CA GLU A 470 4.49 10.21 -44.12
C GLU A 470 5.78 10.66 -43.45
N LYS A 471 6.77 11.05 -44.25
CA LYS A 471 8.06 11.56 -43.74
C LYS A 471 8.18 13.03 -44.06
N ASP A 472 8.65 13.81 -43.10
CA ASP A 472 9.02 15.20 -43.34
C ASP A 472 10.37 15.31 -44.08
N LYS A 473 10.81 16.55 -44.32
CA LYS A 473 12.09 16.85 -45.00
C LYS A 473 13.32 16.29 -44.27
N ASN A 474 13.20 16.03 -42.97
CA ASN A 474 14.26 15.50 -42.13
C ASN A 474 14.18 13.97 -42.01
N GLY A 475 13.23 13.33 -42.69
CA GLY A 475 13.00 11.89 -42.65
C GLY A 475 12.23 11.42 -41.41
N CYS A 476 11.71 12.33 -40.58
CA CYS A 476 10.92 12.00 -39.40
C CYS A 476 9.50 11.62 -39.80
N GLU A 477 9.02 10.48 -39.28
CA GLU A 477 7.68 9.99 -39.58
C GLU A 477 6.61 10.73 -38.76
N TYR A 478 5.53 11.13 -39.43
CA TYR A 478 4.34 11.73 -38.82
C TYR A 478 3.07 11.07 -39.38
N THR A 479 1.98 11.21 -38.64
CA THR A 479 0.67 10.60 -38.97
C THR A 479 -0.22 11.58 -39.71
N VAL A 480 -0.82 11.13 -40.81
CA VAL A 480 -1.86 11.83 -41.57
C VAL A 480 -3.17 11.05 -41.47
N PRO A 481 -4.27 11.64 -40.98
CA PRO A 481 -5.56 10.96 -40.89
C PRO A 481 -6.07 10.56 -42.27
N VAL A 482 -6.52 9.31 -42.38
CA VAL A 482 -7.18 8.78 -43.57
C VAL A 482 -8.67 8.61 -43.27
N PHE A 483 -9.51 9.30 -44.02
CA PHE A 483 -10.97 9.26 -43.85
C PHE A 483 -11.58 8.21 -44.77
N GLU A 484 -11.39 6.94 -44.43
CA GLU A 484 -11.96 5.80 -45.13
C GLU A 484 -12.63 4.82 -44.16
N GLU A 485 -13.53 3.98 -44.68
CA GLU A 485 -14.15 2.92 -43.88
C GLU A 485 -13.09 1.90 -43.44
N ILE A 486 -12.98 1.68 -42.13
CA ILE A 486 -12.08 0.67 -41.57
C ILE A 486 -12.82 -0.68 -41.54
N LYS A 487 -12.49 -1.55 -42.50
CA LYS A 487 -13.06 -2.90 -42.61
C LYS A 487 -12.32 -3.93 -41.74
N SER A 488 -11.03 -3.72 -41.53
CA SER A 488 -10.17 -4.58 -40.71
C SER A 488 -9.02 -3.77 -40.10
N ILE A 489 -8.46 -4.29 -39.00
CA ILE A 489 -7.19 -3.79 -38.44
C ILE A 489 -6.04 -4.54 -39.11
N GLU A 490 -5.15 -3.79 -39.74
CA GLU A 490 -4.04 -4.32 -40.55
C GLU A 490 -2.71 -4.30 -39.77
N PRO A 491 -1.87 -5.36 -39.87
CA PRO A 491 -0.56 -5.39 -39.23
C PRO A 491 0.35 -4.22 -39.64
N GLY A 492 1.05 -3.64 -38.66
CA GLY A 492 1.97 -2.51 -38.87
C GLY A 492 1.29 -1.16 -39.18
N VAL A 493 -0.02 -1.13 -39.42
CA VAL A 493 -0.80 0.11 -39.62
C VAL A 493 -1.16 0.73 -38.26
N VAL A 494 -1.14 2.06 -38.21
CA VAL A 494 -1.38 2.83 -37.00
C VAL A 494 -2.82 3.34 -36.98
N TYR A 495 -3.50 3.10 -35.87
CA TYR A 495 -4.85 3.57 -35.61
C TYR A 495 -4.85 4.42 -34.33
N SER A 496 -5.82 5.33 -34.20
CA SER A 496 -6.06 6.04 -32.94
C SER A 496 -7.48 5.93 -32.44
N GLY A 497 -7.65 6.13 -31.13
CA GLY A 497 -8.93 6.01 -30.45
C GLY A 497 -9.47 4.58 -30.50
N GLY A 498 -10.70 4.43 -30.98
CA GLY A 498 -11.39 3.15 -31.02
C GLY A 498 -11.96 2.70 -29.68
N ASN A 499 -12.43 1.45 -29.68
CA ASN A 499 -12.97 0.79 -28.50
C ASN A 499 -12.79 -0.73 -28.64
N ILE A 500 -12.87 -1.46 -27.52
CA ILE A 500 -12.65 -2.90 -27.50
C ILE A 500 -13.66 -3.72 -28.33
N LYS A 501 -14.90 -3.27 -28.47
CA LYS A 501 -15.92 -3.98 -29.26
C LYS A 501 -15.60 -3.93 -30.74
N ASP A 502 -15.26 -2.75 -31.25
CA ASP A 502 -14.78 -2.60 -32.62
C ASP A 502 -13.42 -3.27 -32.81
N PHE A 503 -12.54 -3.24 -31.81
CA PHE A 503 -11.27 -3.96 -31.88
C PHE A 503 -11.48 -5.46 -32.09
N ALA A 504 -12.35 -6.09 -31.30
CA ALA A 504 -12.71 -7.51 -31.46
C ALA A 504 -13.32 -7.78 -32.84
N ARG A 505 -14.26 -6.94 -33.28
CA ARG A 505 -14.95 -7.08 -34.57
C ARG A 505 -14.01 -6.93 -35.77
N LEU A 506 -13.15 -5.91 -35.77
CA LEU A 506 -12.26 -5.56 -36.88
C LEU A 506 -11.02 -6.45 -36.96
N THR A 507 -10.59 -7.03 -35.84
CA THR A 507 -9.51 -8.02 -35.83
C THR A 507 -10.02 -9.44 -36.08
N GLY A 508 -11.28 -9.72 -35.74
CA GLY A 508 -11.83 -11.08 -35.71
C GLY A 508 -11.17 -11.98 -34.65
N TRP A 509 -10.49 -11.40 -33.66
CA TRP A 509 -9.80 -12.17 -32.63
C TRP A 509 -10.77 -12.60 -31.53
N GLN A 510 -10.55 -13.81 -31.01
CA GLN A 510 -11.18 -14.23 -29.77
C GLN A 510 -10.41 -13.59 -28.61
N LEU A 511 -11.02 -12.61 -27.96
CA LEU A 511 -10.41 -11.81 -26.90
C LEU A 511 -10.98 -12.20 -25.53
N ASN A 512 -10.72 -13.43 -25.10
CA ASN A 512 -11.18 -13.99 -23.83
C ASN A 512 -9.96 -14.30 -22.92
N ASN A 513 -9.96 -15.42 -22.20
CA ASN A 513 -8.89 -15.80 -21.28
C ASN A 513 -7.56 -16.16 -21.98
N ASN A 514 -7.49 -16.10 -23.31
CA ASN A 514 -6.29 -16.34 -24.13
C ASN A 514 -5.46 -15.05 -24.39
N VAL A 515 -5.90 -13.90 -23.88
CA VAL A 515 -5.17 -12.63 -23.97
C VAL A 515 -4.34 -12.41 -22.72
N LEU A 516 -3.08 -12.01 -22.88
CA LEU A 516 -2.24 -11.49 -21.78
C LEU A 516 -1.90 -10.01 -22.04
N TYR A 517 -2.48 -9.11 -21.24
CA TYR A 517 -2.24 -7.67 -21.35
C TYR A 517 -1.28 -7.16 -20.28
N PHE A 518 -0.26 -6.41 -20.69
CA PHE A 518 0.74 -5.81 -19.82
C PHE A 518 0.54 -4.31 -19.67
N GLY A 519 0.62 -3.82 -18.44
CA GLY A 519 0.54 -2.41 -18.10
C GLY A 519 1.16 -2.12 -16.74
N ASP A 520 1.49 -0.85 -16.48
CA ASP A 520 2.02 -0.40 -15.19
C ASP A 520 0.93 0.22 -14.31
N HIS A 521 -0.14 0.73 -14.92
CA HIS A 521 -1.21 1.42 -14.22
C HIS A 521 -2.41 0.49 -13.96
N LEU A 522 -2.54 0.01 -12.71
CA LEU A 522 -3.53 -1.00 -12.33
C LEU A 522 -4.99 -0.70 -12.75
N TYR A 523 -5.46 0.54 -12.62
CA TYR A 523 -6.86 0.87 -12.97
C TYR A 523 -7.06 1.16 -14.47
N SER A 524 -6.25 2.03 -15.08
CA SER A 524 -6.41 2.37 -16.50
C SER A 524 -6.09 1.21 -17.42
N ASP A 525 -5.14 0.34 -17.04
CA ASP A 525 -4.63 -0.71 -17.90
C ASP A 525 -5.24 -2.06 -17.59
N LEU A 526 -5.31 -2.46 -16.32
CA LEU A 526 -5.54 -3.86 -15.94
C LEU A 526 -6.94 -4.15 -15.38
N ALA A 527 -7.61 -3.17 -14.76
CA ALA A 527 -8.93 -3.38 -14.16
C ALA A 527 -9.99 -3.74 -15.21
N GLY A 528 -10.08 -2.98 -16.30
CA GLY A 528 -11.00 -3.27 -17.41
C GLY A 528 -10.80 -4.67 -18.00
N PRO A 529 -9.59 -5.04 -18.45
CA PRO A 529 -9.30 -6.38 -18.96
C PRO A 529 -9.66 -7.51 -18.00
N THR A 530 -9.38 -7.34 -16.70
CA THR A 530 -9.63 -8.37 -15.69
C THR A 530 -11.11 -8.48 -15.34
N GLU A 531 -11.78 -7.37 -15.03
CA GLU A 531 -13.14 -7.37 -14.48
C GLU A 531 -14.22 -7.51 -15.55
N GLU A 532 -14.01 -6.97 -16.75
CA GLU A 532 -15.04 -6.92 -17.80
C GLU A 532 -14.84 -7.97 -18.90
N TYR A 533 -13.59 -8.37 -19.17
CA TYR A 533 -13.26 -9.20 -20.34
C TYR A 533 -12.59 -10.55 -20.01
N GLY A 534 -12.20 -10.77 -18.75
CA GLY A 534 -11.57 -12.03 -18.31
C GLY A 534 -10.18 -12.27 -18.90
N TRP A 535 -9.51 -11.23 -19.40
CA TRP A 535 -8.15 -11.35 -19.91
C TRP A 535 -7.18 -11.69 -18.78
N LYS A 536 -6.10 -12.40 -19.12
CA LYS A 536 -4.94 -12.48 -18.24
C LYS A 536 -4.19 -11.17 -18.24
N THR A 537 -3.63 -10.80 -17.10
CA THR A 537 -2.96 -9.51 -16.93
C THR A 537 -1.59 -9.64 -16.27
N GLY A 538 -0.64 -8.82 -16.75
CA GLY A 538 0.72 -8.73 -16.24
C GLY A 538 1.05 -7.31 -15.77
N ALA A 539 1.20 -7.10 -14.46
CA ALA A 539 1.56 -5.78 -13.92
C ALA A 539 3.08 -5.54 -13.93
N ILE A 540 3.50 -4.40 -14.48
CA ILE A 540 4.90 -3.93 -14.41
C ILE A 540 5.06 -2.97 -13.22
N ILE A 541 5.78 -3.40 -12.18
CA ILE A 541 5.94 -2.67 -10.92
C ILE A 541 7.43 -2.42 -10.66
N ARG A 542 7.96 -1.31 -11.15
CA ARG A 542 9.41 -1.01 -11.11
C ARG A 542 10.00 -0.98 -9.70
N GLU A 543 9.21 -0.51 -8.73
CA GLU A 543 9.58 -0.43 -7.33
C GLU A 543 9.86 -1.80 -6.71
N LEU A 544 9.36 -2.88 -7.31
CA LEU A 544 9.54 -4.25 -6.86
C LEU A 544 11.02 -4.64 -6.72
N THR A 545 11.91 -4.12 -7.57
CA THR A 545 13.35 -4.38 -7.47
C THR A 545 13.93 -3.89 -6.14
N ASN A 546 13.48 -2.73 -5.66
CA ASN A 546 13.91 -2.21 -4.36
C ASN A 546 13.27 -2.98 -3.21
N GLU A 547 12.02 -3.37 -3.34
CA GLU A 547 11.34 -4.21 -2.34
C GLU A 547 12.04 -5.56 -2.21
N ILE A 548 12.38 -6.23 -3.31
CA ILE A 548 13.11 -7.51 -3.31
C ILE A 548 14.51 -7.34 -2.69
N SER A 549 15.21 -6.23 -2.97
CA SER A 549 16.54 -6.01 -2.38
C SER A 549 16.49 -5.87 -0.86
N VAL A 550 15.45 -5.24 -0.32
CA VAL A 550 15.19 -5.19 1.13
C VAL A 550 14.82 -6.56 1.66
N HIS A 551 13.96 -7.32 0.99
CA HIS A 551 13.60 -8.68 1.40
C HIS A 551 14.81 -9.61 1.43
N ASN A 552 15.75 -9.49 0.48
CA ASN A 552 16.99 -10.27 0.47
C ASN A 552 18.01 -9.82 1.53
N ASN A 553 17.77 -8.72 2.24
CA ASN A 553 18.67 -8.23 3.27
C ASN A 553 18.47 -9.02 4.57
N ILE A 554 19.58 -9.45 5.18
CA ILE A 554 19.54 -10.17 6.45
C ILE A 554 18.92 -9.33 7.58
N ASP A 555 19.14 -8.01 7.60
CA ASP A 555 18.56 -7.12 8.60
C ASP A 555 17.02 -7.11 8.58
N TYR A 556 16.43 -7.23 7.37
CA TYR A 556 14.98 -7.37 7.22
C TYR A 556 14.48 -8.66 7.88
N HIS A 557 15.08 -9.81 7.58
CA HIS A 557 14.68 -11.10 8.16
C HIS A 557 14.82 -11.12 9.69
N CYS A 558 15.88 -10.51 10.18
CA CYS A 558 16.18 -10.31 11.59
C CYS A 558 15.09 -9.51 12.31
N LYS A 559 14.76 -8.32 11.81
CA LYS A 559 13.69 -7.47 12.35
C LYS A 559 12.31 -8.10 12.19
N LEU A 560 12.06 -8.80 11.08
CA LEU A 560 10.82 -9.53 10.82
C LEU A 560 10.60 -10.64 11.86
N LYS A 561 11.63 -11.45 12.13
CA LYS A 561 11.57 -12.50 13.15
C LYS A 561 11.24 -11.93 14.53
N TRP A 562 11.88 -10.83 14.89
CA TRP A 562 11.60 -10.14 16.13
C TRP A 562 10.15 -9.62 16.20
N ALA A 563 9.67 -8.97 15.14
CA ALA A 563 8.30 -8.47 15.06
C ALA A 563 7.26 -9.60 15.23
N PHE A 564 7.51 -10.79 14.67
CA PHE A 564 6.67 -11.97 14.89
C PHE A 564 6.72 -12.48 16.33
N GLN A 565 7.90 -12.58 16.93
CA GLN A 565 8.06 -13.11 18.29
C GLN A 565 7.36 -12.22 19.33
N ILE A 566 7.51 -10.91 19.24
CA ILE A 566 6.86 -9.97 20.17
C ILE A 566 5.35 -9.93 19.97
N GLU A 567 4.85 -10.11 18.74
CA GLU A 567 3.40 -10.25 18.46
C GLU A 567 2.80 -11.44 19.21
N GLU A 568 3.45 -12.60 19.13
CA GLU A 568 2.99 -13.81 19.79
C GLU A 568 3.05 -13.71 21.31
N LEU A 569 4.11 -13.09 21.86
CA LEU A 569 4.19 -12.81 23.30
C LEU A 569 3.05 -11.94 23.80
N VAL A 570 2.73 -10.86 23.08
CA VAL A 570 1.59 -9.99 23.41
C VAL A 570 0.29 -10.79 23.36
N ARG A 571 0.09 -11.63 22.33
CA ARG A 571 -1.10 -12.49 22.20
C ARG A 571 -1.24 -13.45 23.38
N MET A 572 -0.14 -14.09 23.81
CA MET A 572 -0.12 -15.01 24.94
C MET A 572 -0.41 -14.28 26.27
N ALA A 573 0.25 -13.15 26.53
CA ALA A 573 0.01 -12.39 27.75
C ALA A 573 -1.43 -11.87 27.83
N GLN A 574 -2.04 -11.43 26.72
CA GLN A 574 -3.44 -11.03 26.71
C GLN A 574 -4.41 -12.16 27.10
N ARG A 575 -4.12 -13.41 26.70
CA ARG A 575 -4.92 -14.58 27.09
C ARG A 575 -4.82 -14.84 28.60
N LEU A 576 -3.62 -14.69 29.17
CA LEU A 576 -3.36 -14.87 30.59
C LEU A 576 -3.78 -13.65 31.45
N ASN A 577 -4.01 -12.48 30.84
CA ASN A 577 -4.39 -11.26 31.56
C ASN A 577 -5.74 -11.32 32.25
N LYS A 578 -6.63 -12.22 31.79
CA LYS A 578 -7.92 -12.48 32.47
C LYS A 578 -7.74 -12.94 33.93
N ILE A 579 -6.51 -13.28 34.29
CA ILE A 579 -6.18 -14.03 35.49
C ILE A 579 -5.10 -13.33 36.35
N GLY A 580 -4.12 -12.66 35.72
CA GLY A 580 -2.87 -12.25 36.41
C GLY A 580 -2.57 -10.76 36.57
N ASN A 581 -3.49 -9.83 36.29
CA ASN A 581 -3.25 -8.37 36.37
C ASN A 581 -1.94 -7.93 35.66
N LEU A 582 -1.81 -8.29 34.37
CA LEU A 582 -0.62 -8.11 33.52
C LEU A 582 -0.64 -6.81 32.69
N ASP A 583 -1.56 -5.88 32.97
CA ASP A 583 -1.82 -4.72 32.12
C ASP A 583 -0.57 -3.85 31.85
N LYS A 584 0.25 -3.63 32.89
CA LYS A 584 1.50 -2.85 32.75
C LYS A 584 2.51 -3.55 31.83
N LEU A 585 2.64 -4.87 31.95
CA LEU A 585 3.56 -5.67 31.14
C LEU A 585 3.09 -5.74 29.68
N ILE A 586 1.80 -5.99 29.47
CA ILE A 586 1.18 -6.01 28.13
C ILE A 586 1.34 -4.64 27.46
N SER A 587 1.15 -3.55 28.21
CA SER A 587 1.35 -2.20 27.68
C SER A 587 2.80 -1.96 27.26
N LYS A 588 3.79 -2.43 28.04
CA LYS A 588 5.21 -2.38 27.66
C LYS A 588 5.48 -3.15 26.36
N TRP A 589 5.03 -4.40 26.25
CA TRP A 589 5.28 -5.22 25.06
C TRP A 589 4.51 -4.73 23.83
N LYS A 590 3.33 -4.13 23.99
CA LYS A 590 2.62 -3.46 22.88
C LYS A 590 3.41 -2.29 22.32
N LYS A 591 4.10 -1.51 23.15
CA LYS A 591 5.01 -0.44 22.70
C LYS A 591 6.20 -1.03 21.93
N GLU A 592 6.84 -2.06 22.48
CA GLU A 592 7.97 -2.75 21.84
C GLU A 592 7.60 -3.39 20.50
N ARG A 593 6.41 -3.99 20.40
CA ARG A 593 5.83 -4.48 19.14
C ARG A 593 5.63 -3.36 18.11
N THR A 594 5.16 -2.20 18.56
CA THR A 594 4.95 -1.05 17.67
C THR A 594 6.28 -0.55 17.12
N GLU A 595 7.30 -0.46 17.97
CA GLU A 595 8.67 -0.12 17.56
C GLU A 595 9.24 -1.15 16.57
N ALA A 596 9.09 -2.45 16.85
CA ALA A 596 9.56 -3.51 15.95
C ALA A 596 8.94 -3.40 14.55
N ARG A 597 7.63 -3.09 14.48
CA ARG A 597 6.92 -2.86 13.21
C ARG A 597 7.40 -1.60 12.49
N TYR A 598 7.64 -0.51 13.22
CA TYR A 598 8.18 0.73 12.66
C TYR A 598 9.58 0.50 12.06
N GLN A 599 10.45 -0.16 12.82
CA GLN A 599 11.81 -0.51 12.39
C GLN A 599 11.83 -1.38 11.13
N LEU A 600 10.86 -2.27 10.96
CA LEU A 600 10.69 -3.05 9.73
C LEU A 600 10.22 -2.16 8.55
N SER A 601 9.29 -1.24 8.82
CA SER A 601 8.71 -0.34 7.81
C SER A 601 9.78 0.55 7.17
N ILE A 602 10.62 1.20 7.99
CA ILE A 602 11.61 2.18 7.53
C ILE A 602 12.75 1.58 6.69
N LEU A 603 12.90 0.24 6.66
CA LEU A 603 13.87 -0.42 5.77
C LEU A 603 13.51 -0.27 4.29
N PHE A 604 12.24 -0.10 3.96
CA PHE A 604 11.77 0.08 2.58
C PHE A 604 11.83 1.54 2.17
N ASN A 605 11.02 2.36 2.83
CA ASN A 605 10.96 3.80 2.66
C ASN A 605 10.77 4.40 4.06
N LYS A 606 11.54 5.44 4.38
CA LYS A 606 11.51 6.03 5.73
C LYS A 606 10.16 6.67 6.05
N GLU A 607 9.51 7.28 5.06
CA GLU A 607 8.32 8.10 5.26
C GLU A 607 7.03 7.27 5.25
N PHE A 608 6.93 6.27 4.37
CA PHE A 608 5.74 5.45 4.16
C PHE A 608 5.98 3.94 4.14
N GLY A 609 7.21 3.44 4.30
CA GLY A 609 7.51 2.01 4.29
C GLY A 609 7.23 1.30 2.97
N SER A 610 6.93 -0.01 3.05
CA SER A 610 6.67 -0.85 1.87
C SER A 610 5.41 -0.42 1.12
N ILE A 611 5.45 -0.49 -0.22
CA ILE A 611 4.28 -0.26 -1.08
C ILE A 611 3.28 -1.42 -1.02
N PHE A 612 3.70 -2.60 -0.55
CA PHE A 612 2.87 -3.81 -0.49
C PHE A 612 2.30 -4.09 0.90
N LYS A 613 2.92 -3.58 1.97
CA LYS A 613 2.56 -3.92 3.36
C LYS A 613 2.35 -2.70 4.27
N VAL A 614 1.36 -2.82 5.13
CA VAL A 614 1.10 -1.98 6.31
C VAL A 614 0.98 -2.92 7.52
N HIS A 615 1.99 -2.89 8.38
CA HIS A 615 2.12 -3.81 9.51
C HIS A 615 1.96 -5.29 9.06
N TYR A 616 0.92 -5.98 9.51
CA TYR A 616 0.61 -7.37 9.18
C TYR A 616 -0.27 -7.52 7.92
N SER A 617 -0.88 -6.43 7.46
CA SER A 617 -1.83 -6.42 6.34
C SER A 617 -1.19 -5.99 5.03
N SER A 618 -1.78 -6.39 3.91
CA SER A 618 -1.43 -5.79 2.61
C SER A 618 -1.90 -4.34 2.55
N THR A 619 -1.20 -3.50 1.80
CA THR A 619 -1.68 -2.15 1.49
C THR A 619 -2.92 -2.21 0.60
N PHE A 620 -3.66 -1.10 0.52
CA PHE A 620 -4.71 -0.92 -0.47
C PHE A 620 -4.18 -1.19 -1.89
N PHE A 621 -3.03 -0.61 -2.24
CA PHE A 621 -2.36 -0.84 -3.52
C PHE A 621 -1.97 -2.32 -3.74
N GLY A 622 -1.34 -2.96 -2.75
CA GLY A 622 -0.95 -4.37 -2.83
C GLY A 622 -2.14 -5.32 -3.01
N GLN A 623 -3.28 -5.00 -2.39
CA GLN A 623 -4.53 -5.75 -2.60
C GLN A 623 -5.06 -5.60 -4.03
N LYS A 624 -4.90 -4.42 -4.65
CA LYS A 624 -5.34 -4.17 -6.03
C LYS A 624 -4.47 -4.90 -7.04
N ILE A 625 -3.16 -5.05 -6.78
CA ILE A 625 -2.30 -5.93 -7.60
C ILE A 625 -2.81 -7.36 -7.54
N LYS A 626 -3.07 -7.89 -6.33
CA LYS A 626 -3.62 -9.24 -6.17
C LYS A 626 -4.96 -9.42 -6.91
N LYS A 627 -5.76 -8.35 -7.01
CA LYS A 627 -7.07 -8.37 -7.68
C LYS A 627 -6.97 -8.27 -9.21
N TYR A 628 -6.08 -7.42 -9.73
CA TYR A 628 -6.06 -7.02 -11.14
C TYR A 628 -4.90 -7.57 -11.96
N ALA A 629 -3.94 -8.25 -11.33
CA ALA A 629 -2.77 -8.79 -12.01
C ALA A 629 -2.68 -10.29 -11.73
N ASP A 630 -2.84 -11.13 -12.76
CA ASP A 630 -2.53 -12.56 -12.63
C ASP A 630 -1.04 -12.77 -12.40
N LEU A 631 -0.20 -12.01 -13.12
CA LEU A 631 1.25 -11.99 -13.00
C LEU A 631 1.74 -10.59 -12.67
N TYR A 632 2.84 -10.46 -11.96
CA TYR A 632 3.53 -9.18 -11.79
C TYR A 632 5.04 -9.34 -11.72
N THR A 633 5.75 -8.33 -12.19
CA THR A 633 7.22 -8.31 -12.17
C THR A 633 7.76 -6.89 -12.26
N SER A 634 9.06 -6.71 -12.08
CA SER A 634 9.70 -5.38 -12.12
C SER A 634 9.81 -4.81 -13.53
N ARG A 635 9.97 -5.68 -14.53
CA ARG A 635 10.28 -5.32 -15.92
C ARG A 635 9.75 -6.38 -16.88
N LEU A 636 9.33 -5.98 -18.08
CA LEU A 636 8.73 -6.88 -19.06
C LEU A 636 9.73 -7.91 -19.64
N GLU A 637 11.00 -7.54 -19.81
CA GLU A 637 12.04 -8.47 -20.29
C GLU A 637 12.29 -9.66 -19.35
N ASN A 638 11.80 -9.61 -18.11
CA ASN A 638 11.88 -10.73 -17.18
C ASN A 638 11.12 -11.97 -17.69
N PHE A 639 10.21 -11.82 -18.66
CA PHE A 639 9.54 -12.93 -19.31
C PHE A 639 10.40 -13.66 -20.37
N GLU A 640 11.50 -13.04 -20.82
CA GLU A 640 12.33 -13.59 -21.90
C GLU A 640 12.89 -15.00 -21.60
N PRO A 641 13.41 -15.29 -20.38
CA PRO A 641 13.98 -16.59 -20.06
C PRO A 641 12.94 -17.73 -19.97
N TYR A 642 11.66 -17.41 -19.82
CA TYR A 642 10.61 -18.40 -19.70
C TYR A 642 10.25 -18.99 -21.08
N SER A 643 9.94 -20.28 -21.12
CA SER A 643 9.40 -20.93 -22.31
C SER A 643 7.95 -20.51 -22.54
N LEU A 644 7.49 -20.58 -23.80
CA LEU A 644 6.12 -20.17 -24.14
C LEU A 644 5.06 -21.20 -23.73
N ASP A 645 5.47 -22.34 -23.19
CA ASP A 645 4.63 -23.36 -22.56
C ASP A 645 4.76 -23.38 -21.02
N TYR A 646 5.52 -22.45 -20.44
CA TYR A 646 5.68 -22.34 -18.99
C TYR A 646 4.33 -22.10 -18.30
N VAL A 647 4.13 -22.75 -17.15
CA VAL A 647 2.95 -22.55 -16.31
C VAL A 647 3.37 -21.83 -15.03
N PHE A 648 2.94 -20.58 -14.91
CA PHE A 648 3.08 -19.82 -13.68
C PHE A 648 2.04 -20.29 -12.68
N ASN A 649 2.49 -20.81 -11.53
CA ASN A 649 1.62 -21.29 -10.46
C ASN A 649 1.67 -20.35 -9.25
N PRO A 650 0.52 -19.97 -8.68
CA PRO A 650 0.49 -19.17 -7.48
C PRO A 650 0.92 -19.98 -6.26
N ILE A 651 1.43 -19.30 -5.24
CA ILE A 651 1.64 -19.90 -3.93
C ILE A 651 0.29 -20.00 -3.23
N TRP A 652 -0.03 -21.18 -2.68
CA TRP A 652 -1.28 -21.36 -1.92
C TRP A 652 -1.42 -20.34 -0.80
N TYR A 653 -2.57 -19.66 -0.80
CA TYR A 653 -2.94 -18.72 0.23
C TYR A 653 -3.68 -19.45 1.36
N TYR A 654 -3.12 -19.43 2.55
CA TYR A 654 -3.74 -20.03 3.73
C TYR A 654 -4.57 -19.00 4.51
N LEU A 655 -5.82 -19.34 4.80
CA LEU A 655 -6.67 -18.62 5.75
C LEU A 655 -6.13 -18.80 7.17
N PRO A 656 -6.41 -17.86 8.11
CA PRO A 656 -5.91 -17.96 9.48
C PRO A 656 -6.24 -19.27 10.21
N ASN A 657 -7.41 -19.86 9.95
CA ASN A 657 -7.80 -21.17 10.51
C ASN A 657 -7.04 -22.34 9.87
N GLU A 658 -6.73 -22.27 8.57
CA GLU A 658 -5.96 -23.29 7.86
C GLU A 658 -4.50 -23.26 8.30
N ILE A 659 -3.96 -22.06 8.51
CA ILE A 659 -2.67 -21.89 9.16
C ILE A 659 -2.74 -22.58 10.52
N GLN A 660 -3.69 -22.25 11.39
CA GLN A 660 -3.80 -22.94 12.69
C GLN A 660 -3.90 -24.47 12.54
N SER A 661 -4.70 -25.00 11.63
CA SER A 661 -4.78 -26.46 11.41
C SER A 661 -3.46 -27.07 10.93
N ALA A 662 -2.73 -26.39 10.04
CA ALA A 662 -1.43 -26.86 9.53
C ALA A 662 -0.28 -26.64 10.52
N LEU A 663 -0.42 -25.65 11.41
CA LEU A 663 0.46 -25.34 12.53
C LEU A 663 0.28 -26.30 13.69
N PHE A 664 -0.92 -26.85 13.83
CA PHE A 664 -1.33 -27.69 14.94
C PHE A 664 -1.99 -28.98 14.40
N PRO A 665 -1.26 -29.84 13.67
CA PRO A 665 -1.73 -31.16 13.29
C PRO A 665 -1.90 -32.09 14.50
#